data_AF-A0A5Q0LM98-F1
#
_entry.id   AF-A0A5Q0LM98-F1
#
_cell.length_a   1.000
_cell.length_b   1.000
_cell.length_c   1.000
_cell.angle_alpha   90.00
_cell.angle_beta   90.00
_cell.angle_gamma   90.00
#
_symmetry.space_group_name_H-M   'P 1'
#
loop_
_entity.id
_entity.type
_entity.pdbx_description
1 polymer ?
#
loop_
_entity_poly.entity_id
_entity_poly.type
_entity_poly.pdbx_seq_one_letter_code
_entity_poly.pdbx_strand_id
1 'polypeptide(L)'
;MVEQSSEVFIIGPDEPVAAKPSGADPATAETERELAGVLAGVVSAERVPVDSHFFDDLGANSLVMAQFCARVRKRPDLPSASMKDIYRYPTIRSLAAALVAAVPAPVDAPLSASPSVPAPSPIPVPRPSTSRYVLCGTAQLLFFLGYSFFSGLVAARGYEWIAAGSGLVDVYVRSFLFGGLGFIALCGFPIVAKWILVGRWKSREFPVWGLTYLRFWLVKVLLHANPMIFFVGSPLYVLYLRALGARIGGGVTILSRSVPVCTDLLTIGSGTVIRKDSFFLCYRAHSGRIQTGPVTLGRDVFVGEKTVLDIDTAMGDGAQLGHSSALYRGQTVPDGERRHGSPAEPTRVDHVRVAPAACGTPRRAWFGIAGLLQLFFLYLPLAVGGMYMLFAQIPALGRRLDAATPSITSSGFLADALVLSVALFFGFVVLGLVALFTLPRLLGLAIEPDRVYPLYGFQYALHRATTTMTNIKFFAWLFGDSSYVVPYLRGLGYDLSEVEQTGSNFGSEVQHETPLLATVGSGTMIADGLSIVNADFSSTSFRVSRATIGPRNFLGNNIAYPAGGRTGENCLLATKVLVPLDGEVRTGVGLLGSPCFEIPRSVERDSRFDHLRTGGELDRHLAAKNRYNLRTMALFLFLRWLHTLALTAFGLASVSMYGVLGHVVIGAYVPITLTFTALYFVLVERCVARFRPLSPRLCSIYDPYFWWHERLWKVPDHYLNIFNGTPFKNVIWRLLGVRTGRRVFDDGCYLTERTLAAIGDDCTLSAGSKIQCHSQEDGTFKSDRTTLGAGCTLGVGAHVHYGVTMGDGAVLAPDSFLMKGEEVPPLAHWGGNPAVETAAAPAHPDAVGAAAVAATYSAGGDAATAS
;
A
#
# COMPACT_ATOMS: atom_id res chain seq x y z
N MET A 1 2.49 -0.61 -65.26
CA MET A 1 3.61 -1.55 -65.43
C MET A 1 3.99 -1.99 -64.02
N VAL A 2 3.65 -3.21 -63.56
CA VAL A 2 4.20 -4.50 -64.03
C VAL A 2 5.73 -4.44 -63.86
N GLU A 3 6.41 -5.21 -63.02
CA GLU A 3 6.15 -6.53 -62.38
C GLU A 3 6.68 -6.50 -60.91
N GLN A 4 6.56 -7.49 -59.99
CA GLN A 4 6.05 -8.88 -60.01
C GLN A 4 5.48 -9.21 -58.59
N SER A 5 5.25 -10.50 -58.25
CA SER A 5 4.98 -10.99 -56.88
C SER A 5 5.91 -12.16 -56.55
N SER A 6 6.50 -12.22 -55.36
CA SER A 6 7.35 -13.35 -54.93
C SER A 6 6.51 -14.45 -54.28
N GLU A 7 6.41 -15.61 -54.95
CA GLU A 7 5.58 -16.73 -54.51
C GLU A 7 6.19 -17.54 -53.35
N VAL A 8 5.29 -18.15 -52.58
CA VAL A 8 5.59 -19.10 -51.50
C VAL A 8 5.89 -20.47 -52.12
N PHE A 9 7.05 -21.07 -51.81
CA PHE A 9 7.31 -22.46 -52.15
C PHE A 9 6.51 -23.39 -51.22
N ILE A 10 5.50 -24.06 -51.78
CA ILE A 10 4.83 -25.18 -51.14
C ILE A 10 5.66 -26.44 -51.40
N ILE A 11 6.17 -27.07 -50.33
CA ILE A 11 6.73 -28.43 -50.38
C ILE A 11 5.66 -29.39 -49.86
N GLY A 12 5.37 -30.42 -50.66
CA GLY A 12 4.45 -31.51 -50.32
C GLY A 12 5.01 -32.46 -49.25
N PRO A 13 4.24 -33.45 -48.82
CA PRO A 13 4.35 -34.04 -47.48
C PRO A 13 5.68 -34.76 -47.25
N ASP A 14 6.35 -34.42 -46.15
CA ASP A 14 7.51 -35.13 -45.64
C ASP A 14 7.19 -36.60 -45.35
N GLU A 15 8.15 -37.48 -45.67
CA GLU A 15 8.17 -38.84 -45.12
C GLU A 15 8.19 -38.80 -43.59
N PRO A 16 7.56 -39.77 -42.90
CA PRO A 16 7.54 -39.81 -41.45
C PRO A 16 8.93 -40.12 -40.91
N VAL A 17 9.73 -39.07 -40.63
CA VAL A 17 10.93 -39.17 -39.81
C VAL A 17 10.51 -39.75 -38.46
N ALA A 18 10.86 -41.02 -38.25
CA ALA A 18 10.39 -41.80 -37.12
C ALA A 18 10.90 -41.20 -35.80
N ALA A 19 10.06 -40.37 -35.18
CA ALA A 19 10.20 -39.98 -33.79
C ALA A 19 10.19 -41.27 -32.95
N LYS A 20 11.36 -41.65 -32.40
CA LYS A 20 11.44 -42.73 -31.42
C LYS A 20 10.44 -42.42 -30.31
N PRO A 21 9.50 -43.31 -29.97
CA PRO A 21 8.69 -43.12 -28.79
C PRO A 21 9.60 -43.28 -27.57
N SER A 22 10.04 -42.15 -26.99
CA SER A 22 10.48 -42.15 -25.60
C SER A 22 9.24 -42.50 -24.79
N GLY A 23 9.14 -43.75 -24.38
CA GLY A 23 8.03 -44.22 -23.55
C GLY A 23 7.98 -43.36 -22.30
N ALA A 24 6.93 -42.54 -22.17
CA ALA A 24 6.64 -41.90 -20.91
C ALA A 24 6.40 -43.00 -19.89
N ASP A 25 6.97 -42.83 -18.69
CA ASP A 25 6.68 -43.68 -17.55
C ASP A 25 5.14 -43.79 -17.39
N PRO A 26 4.55 -44.99 -17.22
CA PRO A 26 3.10 -45.16 -17.10
C PRO A 26 2.44 -44.18 -16.10
N ALA A 27 3.12 -43.81 -15.01
CA ALA A 27 2.63 -42.82 -14.06
C ALA A 27 2.49 -41.41 -14.67
N THR A 28 3.45 -41.00 -15.51
CA THR A 28 3.40 -39.73 -16.25
C THR A 28 2.30 -39.77 -17.32
N ALA A 29 2.14 -40.88 -18.05
CA ALA A 29 1.11 -41.04 -19.08
C ALA A 29 -0.33 -41.15 -18.52
N GLU A 30 -0.50 -41.52 -17.24
CA GLU A 30 -1.75 -41.41 -16.50
C GLU A 30 -2.00 -39.96 -16.06
N THR A 31 -1.00 -39.32 -15.43
CA THR A 31 -1.06 -37.91 -15.02
C THR A 31 -1.37 -36.97 -16.21
N GLU A 32 -0.76 -37.20 -17.37
CA GLU A 32 -1.05 -36.46 -18.62
C GLU A 32 -2.53 -36.55 -19.03
N ARG A 33 -3.12 -37.75 -19.01
CA ARG A 33 -4.53 -37.95 -19.40
C ARG A 33 -5.49 -37.28 -18.44
N GLU A 34 -5.24 -37.38 -17.15
CA GLU A 34 -6.10 -36.79 -16.13
C GLU A 34 -6.01 -35.26 -16.11
N LEU A 35 -4.80 -34.69 -16.25
CA LEU A 35 -4.61 -33.24 -16.44
C LEU A 35 -5.27 -32.75 -17.74
N ALA A 36 -5.16 -33.50 -18.85
CA ALA A 36 -5.85 -33.17 -20.10
C ALA A 36 -7.37 -33.16 -19.93
N GLY A 37 -7.94 -34.14 -19.21
CA GLY A 37 -9.37 -34.20 -18.90
C GLY A 37 -9.85 -33.02 -18.04
N VAL A 38 -9.07 -32.63 -17.02
CA VAL A 38 -9.38 -31.46 -16.20
C VAL A 38 -9.33 -30.17 -17.04
N LEU A 39 -8.33 -30.01 -17.90
CA LEU A 39 -8.20 -28.83 -18.77
C LEU A 39 -9.33 -28.73 -19.80
N ALA A 40 -9.66 -29.85 -20.47
CA ALA A 40 -10.79 -29.95 -21.40
C ALA A 40 -12.11 -29.48 -20.76
N GLY A 41 -12.37 -29.89 -19.51
CA GLY A 41 -13.52 -29.41 -18.75
C GLY A 41 -13.48 -27.93 -18.34
N VAL A 42 -12.31 -27.27 -18.33
CA VAL A 42 -12.20 -25.81 -18.09
C VAL A 42 -12.46 -25.04 -19.37
N VAL A 43 -11.81 -25.42 -20.48
CA VAL A 43 -12.00 -24.75 -21.78
C VAL A 43 -13.30 -25.14 -22.50
N SER A 44 -14.04 -26.12 -21.97
CA SER A 44 -15.28 -26.67 -22.55
C SER A 44 -15.06 -27.30 -23.94
N ALA A 45 -13.93 -28.01 -24.10
CA ALA A 45 -13.59 -28.78 -25.30
C ALA A 45 -13.77 -30.29 -25.05
N GLU A 46 -14.03 -31.08 -26.09
CA GLU A 46 -14.17 -32.53 -25.97
C GLU A 46 -12.84 -33.24 -25.64
N ARG A 47 -11.73 -32.77 -26.21
CA ARG A 47 -10.37 -33.22 -25.92
C ARG A 47 -9.39 -32.06 -26.08
N VAL A 48 -8.31 -32.10 -25.31
CA VAL A 48 -7.14 -31.21 -25.46
C VAL A 48 -5.91 -32.07 -25.75
N PRO A 49 -5.16 -31.82 -26.84
CA PRO A 49 -3.90 -32.53 -27.10
C PRO A 49 -2.85 -32.24 -26.01
N VAL A 50 -2.09 -33.25 -25.60
CA VAL A 50 -1.13 -33.10 -24.48
C VAL A 50 0.05 -32.18 -24.80
N ASP A 51 0.31 -31.97 -26.09
CA ASP A 51 1.39 -31.13 -26.62
C ASP A 51 0.94 -29.71 -26.97
N SER A 52 -0.38 -29.42 -26.91
CA SER A 52 -0.88 -28.06 -27.19
C SER A 52 -0.36 -27.07 -26.16
N HIS A 53 0.17 -25.95 -26.66
CA HIS A 53 0.65 -24.85 -25.85
C HIS A 53 -0.53 -24.14 -25.18
N PHE A 54 -0.49 -24.03 -23.85
CA PHE A 54 -1.58 -23.44 -23.06
C PHE A 54 -1.96 -22.03 -23.57
N PHE A 55 -0.96 -21.23 -23.96
CA PHE A 55 -1.16 -19.82 -24.31
C PHE A 55 -1.48 -19.60 -25.79
N ASP A 56 -0.72 -20.25 -26.67
CA ASP A 56 -0.77 -19.96 -28.12
C ASP A 56 -1.79 -20.84 -28.86
N ASP A 57 -1.94 -22.12 -28.48
CA ASP A 57 -2.87 -23.04 -29.15
C ASP A 57 -4.27 -23.04 -28.50
N LEU A 58 -4.33 -22.83 -27.18
CA LEU A 58 -5.56 -22.94 -26.39
C LEU A 58 -6.12 -21.59 -25.91
N GLY A 59 -5.43 -20.47 -26.20
CA GLY A 59 -5.82 -19.13 -25.77
C GLY A 59 -5.98 -18.97 -24.25
N ALA A 60 -5.35 -19.84 -23.46
CA ALA A 60 -5.52 -19.84 -22.01
C ALA A 60 -4.94 -18.56 -21.40
N ASN A 61 -5.64 -18.04 -20.41
CA ASN A 61 -5.28 -16.85 -19.67
C ASN A 61 -5.29 -17.18 -18.18
N SER A 62 -4.76 -16.30 -17.33
CA SER A 62 -4.56 -16.63 -15.90
C SER A 62 -5.86 -16.98 -15.14
N LEU A 63 -7.05 -16.60 -15.64
CA LEU A 63 -8.32 -17.05 -15.05
C LEU A 63 -8.64 -18.52 -15.41
N VAL A 64 -8.36 -18.93 -16.65
CA VAL A 64 -8.44 -20.35 -17.09
C VAL A 64 -7.43 -21.18 -16.28
N MET A 65 -6.21 -20.67 -16.11
CA MET A 65 -5.19 -21.31 -15.27
C MET A 65 -5.63 -21.44 -13.81
N ALA A 66 -6.21 -20.39 -13.22
CA ALA A 66 -6.73 -20.43 -11.84
C ALA A 66 -7.79 -21.52 -11.66
N GLN A 67 -8.75 -21.58 -12.59
CA GLN A 67 -9.81 -22.60 -12.60
C GLN A 67 -9.26 -24.01 -12.80
N PHE A 68 -8.22 -24.17 -13.64
CA PHE A 68 -7.51 -25.42 -13.82
C PHE A 68 -6.79 -25.85 -12.52
N CYS A 69 -5.93 -25.01 -11.94
CA CYS A 69 -5.27 -25.28 -10.65
C CYS A 69 -6.28 -25.59 -9.53
N ALA A 70 -7.37 -24.84 -9.44
CA ALA A 70 -8.42 -25.07 -8.45
C ALA A 70 -9.15 -26.41 -8.62
N ARG A 71 -9.28 -26.93 -9.85
CA ARG A 71 -9.85 -28.26 -10.11
C ARG A 71 -8.85 -29.39 -9.92
N VAL A 72 -7.59 -29.20 -10.31
CA VAL A 72 -6.51 -30.15 -10.02
C VAL A 72 -6.35 -30.33 -8.51
N ARG A 73 -6.34 -29.25 -7.71
CA ARG A 73 -6.28 -29.34 -6.23
C ARG A 73 -7.49 -30.00 -5.57
N LYS A 74 -8.62 -30.15 -6.27
CA LYS A 74 -9.80 -30.90 -5.78
C LYS A 74 -9.69 -32.41 -6.05
N ARG A 75 -8.64 -32.86 -6.74
CA ARG A 75 -8.32 -34.25 -7.05
C ARG A 75 -7.08 -34.69 -6.27
N PRO A 76 -7.23 -35.44 -5.15
CA PRO A 76 -6.09 -35.86 -4.33
C PRO A 76 -5.19 -36.91 -5.01
N ASP A 77 -5.68 -37.48 -6.12
CA ASP A 77 -4.98 -38.37 -7.03
C ASP A 77 -4.01 -37.66 -7.98
N LEU A 78 -4.02 -36.31 -8.05
CA LEU A 78 -3.14 -35.53 -8.91
C LEU A 78 -2.15 -34.66 -8.14
N PRO A 79 -0.91 -34.48 -8.63
CA PRO A 79 0.04 -33.55 -8.04
C PRO A 79 -0.47 -32.10 -8.19
N SER A 80 -0.32 -31.32 -7.12
CA SER A 80 -0.72 -29.90 -7.09
C SER A 80 0.10 -29.06 -8.07
N ALA A 81 -0.57 -28.45 -9.06
CA ALA A 81 0.02 -27.47 -9.96
C ALA A 81 -0.20 -26.02 -9.46
N SER A 82 0.83 -25.17 -9.52
CA SER A 82 0.71 -23.72 -9.34
C SER A 82 0.67 -22.98 -10.69
N MET A 83 0.24 -21.71 -10.68
CA MET A 83 0.34 -20.86 -11.88
C MET A 83 1.79 -20.71 -12.37
N LYS A 84 2.78 -20.71 -11.48
CA LYS A 84 4.21 -20.61 -11.82
C LYS A 84 4.66 -21.82 -12.63
N ASP A 85 4.14 -23.01 -12.30
CA ASP A 85 4.47 -24.25 -13.00
C ASP A 85 3.89 -24.26 -14.41
N ILE A 86 2.63 -23.82 -14.59
CA ILE A 86 1.99 -23.74 -15.92
C ILE A 86 2.69 -22.72 -16.83
N TYR A 87 3.13 -21.57 -16.30
CA TYR A 87 3.92 -20.61 -17.09
C TYR A 87 5.31 -21.17 -17.46
N ARG A 88 5.89 -22.03 -16.64
CA ARG A 88 7.22 -22.64 -16.87
C ARG A 88 7.17 -23.90 -17.75
N TYR A 89 6.08 -24.64 -17.69
CA TYR A 89 5.84 -25.91 -18.36
C TYR A 89 4.50 -25.82 -19.12
N PRO A 90 4.46 -25.11 -20.26
CA PRO A 90 3.23 -24.64 -20.87
C PRO A 90 2.59 -25.66 -21.83
N THR A 91 2.80 -26.96 -21.60
CA THR A 91 2.09 -28.08 -22.26
C THR A 91 1.75 -29.12 -21.21
N ILE A 92 0.68 -29.91 -21.40
CA ILE A 92 0.30 -30.95 -20.42
C ILE A 92 1.42 -31.98 -20.24
N ARG A 93 2.10 -32.37 -21.33
CA ARG A 93 3.26 -33.28 -21.28
C ARG A 93 4.40 -32.72 -20.41
N SER A 94 4.80 -31.47 -20.64
CA SER A 94 5.90 -30.86 -19.87
C SER A 94 5.51 -30.61 -18.41
N LEU A 95 4.26 -30.23 -18.15
CA LEU A 95 3.72 -30.04 -16.81
C LEU A 95 3.64 -31.35 -16.03
N ALA A 96 3.10 -32.42 -16.62
CA ALA A 96 3.03 -33.74 -16.00
C ALA A 96 4.43 -34.28 -15.67
N ALA A 97 5.37 -34.20 -16.62
CA ALA A 97 6.75 -34.62 -16.40
C ALA A 97 7.43 -33.83 -15.26
N ALA A 98 7.23 -32.51 -15.20
CA ALA A 98 7.79 -31.66 -14.15
C ALA A 98 7.17 -31.94 -12.77
N LEU A 99 5.85 -32.15 -12.70
CA LEU A 99 5.14 -32.44 -11.46
C LEU A 99 5.49 -33.83 -10.91
N VAL A 100 5.58 -34.86 -11.78
CA VAL A 100 6.03 -36.20 -11.38
C VAL A 100 7.48 -36.20 -10.92
N ALA A 101 8.38 -35.49 -11.62
CA ALA A 101 9.78 -35.35 -11.21
C ALA A 101 9.98 -34.53 -9.92
N ALA A 102 8.98 -33.74 -9.51
CA ALA A 102 8.98 -32.99 -8.25
C ALA A 102 8.48 -33.83 -7.05
N VAL A 103 7.89 -35.01 -7.27
CA VAL A 103 7.58 -35.98 -6.22
C VAL A 103 8.88 -36.69 -5.82
N PRO A 104 9.34 -36.60 -4.55
CA PRO A 104 10.56 -37.29 -4.15
C PRO A 104 10.38 -38.82 -4.24
N ALA A 105 11.36 -39.50 -4.83
CA ALA A 105 11.46 -40.95 -4.71
C ALA A 105 11.56 -41.35 -3.21
N PRO A 106 10.97 -42.49 -2.79
CA PRO A 106 11.13 -42.97 -1.43
C PRO A 106 12.59 -43.33 -1.16
N VAL A 107 13.29 -42.50 -0.38
CA VAL A 107 14.69 -42.73 -0.03
C VAL A 107 14.77 -43.61 1.23
N ASP A 108 15.05 -44.89 1.02
CA ASP A 108 15.48 -45.81 2.09
C ASP A 108 16.89 -45.42 2.59
N ALA A 109 16.96 -44.48 3.53
CA ALA A 109 18.16 -44.20 4.30
C ALA A 109 17.80 -43.72 5.73
N PRO A 110 18.40 -44.28 6.79
CA PRO A 110 18.03 -43.95 8.17
C PRO A 110 18.61 -42.60 8.61
N LEU A 111 17.95 -41.52 8.22
CA LEU A 111 18.08 -40.23 8.90
C LEU A 111 17.31 -40.29 10.23
N SER A 112 17.98 -39.96 11.32
CA SER A 112 17.40 -40.00 12.67
C SER A 112 16.09 -39.21 12.73
N ALA A 113 14.98 -39.94 12.87
CA ALA A 113 13.67 -39.37 13.06
C ALA A 113 13.61 -38.68 14.44
N SER A 114 13.90 -37.37 14.47
CA SER A 114 13.31 -36.50 15.47
C SER A 114 11.80 -36.69 15.39
N PRO A 115 11.10 -36.99 16.51
CA PRO A 115 9.71 -37.41 16.47
C PRO A 115 8.88 -36.35 15.75
N SER A 116 8.13 -36.78 14.74
CA SER A 116 7.15 -35.96 14.04
C SER A 116 6.08 -35.54 15.05
N VAL A 117 6.26 -34.35 15.62
CA VAL A 117 5.23 -33.72 16.46
C VAL A 117 3.98 -33.63 15.57
N PRO A 118 2.86 -34.29 15.94
CA PRO A 118 1.65 -34.24 15.14
C PRO A 118 1.25 -32.77 14.98
N ALA A 119 0.89 -32.39 13.75
CA ALA A 119 0.47 -31.03 13.44
C ALA A 119 -0.59 -30.61 14.48
N PRO A 120 -0.36 -29.53 15.25
CA PRO A 120 -1.24 -29.19 16.36
C PRO A 120 -2.63 -28.95 15.80
N SER A 121 -3.61 -29.73 16.30
CA SER A 121 -5.01 -29.59 15.90
C SER A 121 -5.41 -28.11 16.05
N PRO A 122 -6.11 -27.52 15.06
CA PRO A 122 -6.36 -26.09 15.04
C PRO A 122 -7.11 -25.68 16.30
N ILE A 123 -6.39 -25.02 17.23
CA ILE A 123 -6.93 -24.56 18.50
C ILE A 123 -8.12 -23.65 18.15
N PRO A 124 -9.35 -23.95 18.60
CA PRO A 124 -10.51 -23.13 18.27
C PRO A 124 -10.27 -21.71 18.77
N VAL A 125 -10.00 -20.79 17.84
CA VAL A 125 -9.75 -19.39 18.17
C VAL A 125 -11.04 -18.85 18.80
N PRO A 126 -11.02 -18.43 20.08
CA PRO A 126 -12.24 -18.07 20.77
C PRO A 126 -12.84 -16.83 20.10
N ARG A 127 -14.02 -16.99 19.48
CA ARG A 127 -14.72 -15.93 18.75
C ARG A 127 -14.86 -14.70 19.63
N PRO A 128 -14.49 -13.49 19.16
CA PRO A 128 -14.54 -12.30 19.99
C PRO A 128 -15.99 -12.02 20.42
N SER A 129 -16.20 -11.77 21.72
CA SER A 129 -17.54 -11.42 22.20
C SER A 129 -18.04 -10.12 21.57
N THR A 130 -19.28 -10.12 21.08
CA THR A 130 -19.96 -8.92 20.60
C THR A 130 -20.03 -7.83 21.66
N SER A 131 -20.15 -8.16 22.95
CA SER A 131 -20.13 -7.16 24.03
C SER A 131 -18.76 -6.51 24.19
N ARG A 132 -17.66 -7.28 24.05
CA ARG A 132 -16.29 -6.74 24.05
C ARG A 132 -16.03 -5.84 22.83
N TYR A 133 -16.49 -6.26 21.65
CA TYR A 133 -16.43 -5.45 20.42
C TYR A 133 -17.10 -4.08 20.59
N VAL A 134 -18.35 -4.06 21.09
CA VAL A 134 -19.09 -2.81 21.32
C VAL A 134 -18.42 -1.98 22.42
N LEU A 135 -18.11 -2.56 23.58
CA LEU A 135 -17.48 -1.84 24.70
C LEU A 135 -16.13 -1.23 24.31
N CYS A 136 -15.31 -1.95 23.54
CA CYS A 136 -14.05 -1.42 23.00
C CYS A 136 -14.30 -0.24 22.05
N GLY A 137 -15.27 -0.34 21.14
CA GLY A 137 -15.66 0.76 20.25
C GLY A 137 -16.16 2.00 21.00
N THR A 138 -17.01 1.81 22.02
CA THR A 138 -17.47 2.89 22.90
C THR A 138 -16.30 3.54 23.64
N ALA A 139 -15.37 2.75 24.19
CA ALA A 139 -14.19 3.29 24.86
C ALA A 139 -13.28 4.07 23.90
N GLN A 140 -13.04 3.55 22.68
CA GLN A 140 -12.30 4.26 21.63
C GLN A 140 -12.94 5.61 21.28
N LEU A 141 -14.28 5.66 21.16
CA LEU A 141 -15.03 6.90 20.93
C LEU A 141 -14.92 7.87 22.10
N LEU A 142 -15.07 7.41 23.35
CA LEU A 142 -14.96 8.26 24.53
C LEU A 142 -13.54 8.84 24.68
N PHE A 143 -12.49 8.06 24.39
CA PHE A 143 -11.12 8.57 24.35
C PHE A 143 -10.93 9.61 23.24
N PHE A 144 -11.48 9.39 22.05
CA PHE A 144 -11.42 10.36 20.95
C PHE A 144 -12.17 11.66 21.26
N LEU A 145 -13.36 11.59 21.87
CA LEU A 145 -14.14 12.75 22.30
C LEU A 145 -13.43 13.52 23.43
N GLY A 146 -12.93 12.81 24.44
CA GLY A 146 -12.17 13.43 25.55
C GLY A 146 -10.86 14.08 25.07
N TYR A 147 -10.13 13.44 24.17
CA TYR A 147 -8.93 14.00 23.54
C TYR A 147 -9.28 15.24 22.70
N SER A 148 -10.31 15.17 21.86
CA SER A 148 -10.76 16.31 21.04
C SER A 148 -11.18 17.50 21.89
N PHE A 149 -11.93 17.24 22.98
CA PHE A 149 -12.33 18.28 23.94
C PHE A 149 -11.13 18.91 24.64
N PHE A 150 -10.19 18.11 25.13
CA PHE A 150 -8.97 18.60 25.78
C PHE A 150 -8.08 19.40 24.81
N SER A 151 -7.82 18.88 23.61
CA SER A 151 -7.07 19.61 22.58
C SER A 151 -7.77 20.90 22.17
N GLY A 152 -9.11 20.90 22.06
CA GLY A 152 -9.90 22.09 21.77
C GLY A 152 -9.80 23.15 22.87
N LEU A 153 -9.85 22.74 24.14
CA LEU A 153 -9.65 23.63 25.29
C LEU A 153 -8.25 24.26 25.30
N VAL A 154 -7.20 23.47 25.06
CA VAL A 154 -5.82 23.96 24.98
C VAL A 154 -5.63 24.92 23.79
N ALA A 155 -6.17 24.59 22.63
CA ALA A 155 -6.13 25.45 21.45
C ALA A 155 -6.87 26.78 21.66
N ALA A 156 -8.05 26.74 22.30
CA ALA A 156 -8.84 27.93 22.62
C ALA A 156 -8.08 28.89 23.54
N ARG A 157 -7.56 28.38 24.66
CA ARG A 157 -6.77 29.17 25.62
C ARG A 157 -5.47 29.71 25.02
N GLY A 158 -4.82 28.92 24.16
CA GLY A 158 -3.64 29.37 23.41
C GLY A 158 -3.96 30.51 22.46
N TYR A 159 -5.07 30.41 21.73
CA TYR A 159 -5.55 31.47 20.83
C TYR A 159 -5.88 32.76 21.58
N GLU A 160 -6.65 32.69 22.67
CA GLU A 160 -6.95 33.84 23.54
C GLU A 160 -5.67 34.52 24.05
N TRP A 161 -4.69 33.73 24.50
CA TRP A 161 -3.41 34.25 24.99
C TRP A 161 -2.58 34.93 23.90
N ILE A 162 -2.56 34.40 22.67
CA ILE A 162 -1.89 35.01 21.52
C ILE A 162 -2.61 36.28 21.07
N ALA A 163 -3.95 36.26 21.00
CA ALA A 163 -4.77 37.40 20.57
C ALA A 163 -4.69 38.58 21.54
N ALA A 164 -4.42 38.34 22.83
CA ALA A 164 -4.12 39.37 23.83
C ALA A 164 -2.71 40.01 23.68
N GLY A 165 -2.04 39.81 22.54
CA GLY A 165 -0.71 40.35 22.24
C GLY A 165 -0.74 41.76 21.63
N SER A 166 0.11 42.66 22.13
CA SER A 166 0.19 44.05 21.65
C SER A 166 1.13 44.17 20.45
N GLY A 167 0.56 44.20 19.24
CA GLY A 167 1.31 44.40 18.00
C GLY A 167 2.00 43.13 17.46
N LEU A 168 2.59 43.26 16.26
CA LEU A 168 3.08 42.10 15.48
C LEU A 168 4.17 41.29 16.19
N VAL A 169 5.07 41.96 16.92
CA VAL A 169 6.20 41.29 17.60
C VAL A 169 5.72 40.46 18.79
N ASP A 170 4.82 40.98 19.63
CA ASP A 170 4.27 40.23 20.77
C ASP A 170 3.41 39.04 20.29
N VAL A 171 2.55 39.25 19.28
CA VAL A 171 1.79 38.17 18.63
C VAL A 171 2.72 37.09 18.05
N TYR A 172 3.84 37.46 17.41
CA TYR A 172 4.83 36.51 16.91
C TYR A 172 5.50 35.73 18.06
N VAL A 173 5.95 36.41 19.13
CA VAL A 173 6.61 35.77 20.28
C VAL A 173 5.65 34.84 21.02
N ARG A 174 4.39 35.23 21.23
CA ARG A 174 3.38 34.34 21.83
C ARG A 174 3.05 33.15 20.93
N SER A 175 2.94 33.36 19.61
CA SER A 175 2.75 32.27 18.64
C SER A 175 3.91 31.29 18.64
N PHE A 176 5.14 31.80 18.72
CA PHE A 176 6.37 31.02 18.86
C PHE A 176 6.38 30.19 20.15
N LEU A 177 6.06 30.80 21.30
CA LEU A 177 6.04 30.12 22.59
C LEU A 177 4.93 29.07 22.69
N PHE A 178 3.69 29.41 22.33
CA PHE A 178 2.57 28.48 22.37
C PHE A 178 2.71 27.36 21.34
N GLY A 179 3.04 27.69 20.09
CA GLY A 179 3.29 26.70 19.04
C GLY A 179 4.49 25.80 19.37
N GLY A 180 5.54 26.37 19.96
CA GLY A 180 6.72 25.65 20.40
C GLY A 180 6.43 24.64 21.51
N LEU A 181 5.81 25.11 22.61
CA LEU A 181 5.39 24.25 23.72
C LEU A 181 4.35 23.21 23.28
N GLY A 182 3.38 23.59 22.44
CA GLY A 182 2.36 22.70 21.88
C GLY A 182 2.96 21.60 21.02
N PHE A 183 3.95 21.91 20.18
CA PHE A 183 4.68 20.91 19.39
C PHE A 183 5.51 19.98 20.29
N ILE A 184 6.23 20.51 21.29
CA ILE A 184 6.98 19.69 22.24
C ILE A 184 6.04 18.75 23.02
N ALA A 185 4.90 19.26 23.47
CA ALA A 185 3.88 18.46 24.16
C ALA A 185 3.28 17.38 23.25
N LEU A 186 2.94 17.71 22.00
CA LEU A 186 2.39 16.74 21.03
C LEU A 186 3.43 15.66 20.64
N CYS A 187 4.72 16.02 20.59
CA CYS A 187 5.82 15.08 20.39
C CYS A 187 6.06 14.18 21.61
N GLY A 188 6.05 14.75 22.82
CA GLY A 188 6.31 14.03 24.07
C GLY A 188 5.14 13.18 24.57
N PHE A 189 3.90 13.57 24.27
CA PHE A 189 2.69 12.93 24.80
C PHE A 189 2.59 11.44 24.44
N PRO A 190 2.81 10.99 23.18
CA PRO A 190 2.79 9.56 22.86
C PRO A 190 3.91 8.75 23.53
N ILE A 191 5.06 9.38 23.83
CA ILE A 191 6.14 8.73 24.59
C ILE A 191 5.67 8.47 26.02
N VAL A 192 5.20 9.50 26.72
CA VAL A 192 4.68 9.39 28.09
C VAL A 192 3.49 8.43 28.14
N ALA A 193 2.55 8.54 27.22
CA ALA A 193 1.40 7.66 27.12
C ALA A 193 1.81 6.20 26.90
N LYS A 194 2.80 5.90 26.03
CA LYS A 194 3.32 4.54 25.85
C LYS A 194 3.93 3.98 27.13
N TRP A 195 4.75 4.77 27.83
CA TRP A 195 5.41 4.31 29.07
C TRP A 195 4.43 4.07 30.22
N ILE A 196 3.37 4.88 30.35
CA ILE A 196 2.30 4.69 31.35
C ILE A 196 1.35 3.56 30.95
N LEU A 197 0.83 3.58 29.72
CA LEU A 197 -0.23 2.66 29.26
C LEU A 197 0.30 1.27 28.93
N VAL A 198 1.58 1.09 28.63
CA VAL A 198 2.14 -0.20 28.20
C VAL A 198 3.43 -0.56 28.93
N GLY A 199 4.31 0.41 29.18
CA GLY A 199 5.66 0.16 29.68
C GLY A 199 6.59 -0.29 28.55
N ARG A 200 7.31 -1.41 28.75
CA ARG A 200 8.13 -2.05 27.70
C ARG A 200 7.31 -3.07 26.93
N TRP A 201 7.31 -2.97 25.61
CA TRP A 201 6.79 -4.03 24.73
C TRP A 201 7.60 -5.33 24.94
N LYS A 202 6.91 -6.47 24.90
CA LYS A 202 7.46 -7.83 24.99
C LYS A 202 6.87 -8.66 23.86
N SER A 203 7.55 -9.73 23.43
CA SER A 203 6.92 -10.72 22.56
C SER A 203 5.71 -11.34 23.29
N ARG A 204 4.52 -11.29 22.68
CA ARG A 204 3.27 -11.83 23.25
C ARG A 204 2.14 -11.81 22.22
N GLU A 205 1.05 -12.51 22.55
CA GLU A 205 -0.17 -12.54 21.75
C GLU A 205 -1.42 -12.27 22.59
N PHE A 206 -2.26 -11.33 22.17
CA PHE A 206 -3.49 -10.96 22.87
C PHE A 206 -4.68 -10.75 21.91
N PRO A 207 -5.92 -11.07 22.31
CA PRO A 207 -7.09 -10.91 21.45
C PRO A 207 -7.42 -9.45 21.16
N VAL A 208 -7.95 -9.18 19.96
CA VAL A 208 -8.54 -7.87 19.65
C VAL A 208 -9.78 -7.60 20.51
N TRP A 209 -10.18 -6.34 20.60
CA TRP A 209 -11.34 -5.87 21.39
C TRP A 209 -11.25 -6.08 22.92
N GLY A 210 -10.11 -6.54 23.45
CA GLY A 210 -9.83 -6.58 24.90
C GLY A 210 -9.17 -5.30 25.44
N LEU A 211 -9.03 -5.18 26.77
CA LEU A 211 -8.38 -4.02 27.40
C LEU A 211 -6.91 -3.85 26.98
N THR A 212 -6.17 -4.96 26.81
CA THR A 212 -4.80 -4.94 26.27
C THR A 212 -4.76 -4.41 24.84
N TYR A 213 -5.77 -4.76 24.03
CA TYR A 213 -5.93 -4.22 22.68
C TYR A 213 -6.26 -2.73 22.70
N LEU A 214 -7.15 -2.25 23.59
CA LEU A 214 -7.46 -0.83 23.73
C LEU A 214 -6.23 0.00 24.10
N ARG A 215 -5.39 -0.50 25.03
CA ARG A 215 -4.10 0.11 25.40
C ARG A 215 -3.12 0.17 24.21
N PHE A 216 -3.05 -0.90 23.43
CA PHE A 216 -2.25 -0.95 22.19
C PHE A 216 -2.77 0.03 21.12
N TRP A 217 -4.07 0.06 20.87
CA TRP A 217 -4.71 0.94 19.91
C TRP A 217 -4.51 2.41 20.25
N LEU A 218 -4.66 2.78 21.53
CA LEU A 218 -4.46 4.16 21.98
C LEU A 218 -3.02 4.63 21.72
N VAL A 219 -2.02 3.80 22.04
CA VAL A 219 -0.63 4.11 21.69
C VAL A 219 -0.44 4.18 20.17
N LYS A 220 -0.97 3.22 19.38
CA LYS A 220 -0.87 3.22 17.92
C LYS A 220 -1.43 4.49 17.29
N VAL A 221 -2.64 4.92 17.67
CA VAL A 221 -3.28 6.13 17.14
C VAL A 221 -2.48 7.38 17.52
N LEU A 222 -2.01 7.48 18.75
CA LEU A 222 -1.16 8.59 19.20
C LEU A 222 0.18 8.65 18.46
N LEU A 223 0.78 7.50 18.12
CA LEU A 223 1.99 7.43 17.29
C LEU A 223 1.73 7.84 15.83
N HIS A 224 0.60 7.44 15.26
CA HIS A 224 0.22 7.79 13.88
C HIS A 224 -0.20 9.27 13.73
N ALA A 225 -0.77 9.88 14.77
CA ALA A 225 -1.14 11.29 14.80
C ALA A 225 0.04 12.23 15.12
N ASN A 226 1.21 11.69 15.46
CA ASN A 226 2.35 12.47 15.92
C ASN A 226 3.08 13.18 14.77
N PRO A 227 3.44 14.48 14.90
CA PRO A 227 4.06 15.25 13.82
C PRO A 227 5.50 14.81 13.49
N MET A 228 6.14 13.95 14.30
CA MET A 228 7.45 13.37 13.98
C MET A 228 7.45 12.54 12.69
N ILE A 229 6.28 12.12 12.16
CA ILE A 229 6.17 11.50 10.84
C ILE A 229 6.61 12.43 9.69
N PHE A 230 6.52 13.76 9.87
CA PHE A 230 7.04 14.74 8.90
C PHE A 230 8.58 14.83 8.91
N PHE A 231 9.22 14.31 9.96
CA PHE A 231 10.68 14.25 10.10
C PHE A 231 11.29 12.91 9.63
N VAL A 232 10.53 12.06 8.92
CA VAL A 232 11.06 10.86 8.25
C VAL A 232 12.17 11.25 7.27
N GLY A 233 13.33 10.58 7.37
CA GLY A 233 14.58 10.95 6.70
C GLY A 233 15.42 12.01 7.44
N SER A 234 15.04 12.42 8.66
CA SER A 234 15.83 13.27 9.56
C SER A 234 16.32 12.48 10.79
N PRO A 235 17.48 12.81 11.39
CA PRO A 235 17.97 12.14 12.60
C PRO A 235 17.03 12.30 13.80
N LEU A 236 16.17 13.32 13.80
CA LEU A 236 15.17 13.53 14.85
C LEU A 236 14.14 12.38 14.93
N TYR A 237 13.77 11.77 13.81
CA TYR A 237 12.88 10.62 13.80
C TYR A 237 13.54 9.40 14.47
N VAL A 238 14.85 9.21 14.27
CA VAL A 238 15.63 8.18 14.99
C VAL A 238 15.67 8.44 16.50
N LEU A 239 15.86 9.71 16.92
CA LEU A 239 15.82 10.08 18.35
C LEU A 239 14.44 9.83 18.97
N TYR A 240 13.37 10.15 18.24
CA TYR A 240 11.99 9.89 18.66
C TYR A 240 11.71 8.38 18.84
N LEU A 241 12.10 7.54 17.89
CA LEU A 241 11.96 6.08 18.00
C LEU A 241 12.78 5.51 19.17
N ARG A 242 13.98 6.04 19.44
CA ARG A 242 14.78 5.68 20.63
C ARG A 242 14.07 6.07 21.94
N ALA A 243 13.46 7.25 22.03
CA ALA A 243 12.71 7.68 23.22
C ALA A 243 11.47 6.82 23.48
N LEU A 244 10.89 6.23 22.43
CA LEU A 244 9.84 5.22 22.52
C LEU A 244 10.35 3.82 22.93
N GLY A 245 11.67 3.58 22.95
CA GLY A 245 12.31 2.34 23.39
C GLY A 245 13.06 1.56 22.30
N ALA A 246 13.09 2.01 21.05
CA ALA A 246 13.77 1.30 19.97
C ALA A 246 15.30 1.35 20.11
N ARG A 247 15.96 0.22 19.85
CA ARG A 247 17.42 0.07 19.94
C ARG A 247 18.06 0.37 18.58
N ILE A 248 18.29 1.65 18.29
CA ILE A 248 18.79 2.11 16.99
C ILE A 248 20.24 2.63 17.10
N GLY A 249 21.17 2.08 16.34
CA GLY A 249 22.58 2.44 16.29
C GLY A 249 22.88 3.81 15.67
N GLY A 250 24.15 4.20 15.64
CA GLY A 250 24.61 5.44 15.01
C GLY A 250 24.52 5.38 13.48
N GLY A 251 24.30 6.51 12.80
CA GLY A 251 24.38 6.56 11.34
C GLY A 251 23.15 6.05 10.55
N VAL A 252 22.16 5.46 11.23
CA VAL A 252 20.94 4.90 10.61
C VAL A 252 20.13 5.94 9.83
N THR A 253 19.55 5.53 8.70
CA THR A 253 18.72 6.36 7.81
C THR A 253 17.39 5.66 7.53
N ILE A 254 16.28 6.20 8.04
CA ILE A 254 14.92 5.65 7.85
C ILE A 254 14.11 6.60 6.96
N LEU A 255 13.68 6.13 5.80
CA LEU A 255 12.91 6.87 4.79
C LEU A 255 11.44 6.42 4.68
N SER A 256 11.07 5.30 5.29
CA SER A 256 9.67 4.84 5.38
C SER A 256 8.85 5.68 6.37
N ARG A 257 7.59 5.93 5.99
CA ARG A 257 6.57 6.55 6.84
C ARG A 257 5.78 5.55 7.69
N SER A 258 6.04 4.24 7.54
CA SER A 258 5.49 3.21 8.41
C SER A 258 6.05 3.38 9.83
N VAL A 259 5.18 3.68 10.80
CA VAL A 259 5.58 3.89 12.20
C VAL A 259 5.54 2.54 12.94
N PRO A 260 6.68 2.06 13.50
CA PRO A 260 6.68 0.86 14.33
C PRO A 260 5.95 1.14 15.65
N VAL A 261 4.98 0.30 16.00
CA VAL A 261 4.16 0.49 17.23
C VAL A 261 4.84 -0.16 18.44
N CYS A 262 5.39 -1.36 18.26
CA CYS A 262 6.03 -2.12 19.33
C CYS A 262 7.54 -1.81 19.43
N THR A 263 7.87 -0.55 19.67
CA THR A 263 9.22 0.02 19.56
C THR A 263 10.32 -0.70 20.35
N ASP A 264 10.08 -1.21 21.57
CA ASP A 264 11.13 -1.92 22.34
C ASP A 264 11.60 -3.24 21.69
N LEU A 265 10.81 -3.75 20.74
CA LEU A 265 11.10 -4.96 19.95
C LEU A 265 11.86 -4.65 18.65
N LEU A 266 12.02 -3.38 18.29
CA LEU A 266 12.81 -2.95 17.13
C LEU A 266 14.27 -2.76 17.51
N THR A 267 15.17 -3.52 16.85
CA THR A 267 16.62 -3.35 16.94
C THR A 267 17.17 -3.06 15.55
N ILE A 268 18.01 -2.03 15.42
CA ILE A 268 18.63 -1.61 14.15
C ILE A 268 20.09 -1.25 14.45
N GLY A 269 21.05 -1.94 13.85
CA GLY A 269 22.48 -1.67 13.99
C GLY A 269 22.91 -0.36 13.34
N SER A 270 24.17 0.03 13.55
CA SER A 270 24.72 1.25 12.98
C SER A 270 24.78 1.21 11.45
N GLY A 271 24.57 2.34 10.78
CA GLY A 271 24.70 2.43 9.32
C GLY A 271 23.53 1.85 8.51
N THR A 272 22.53 1.24 9.13
CA THR A 272 21.43 0.60 8.40
C THR A 272 20.51 1.60 7.69
N VAL A 273 20.06 1.24 6.48
CA VAL A 273 19.20 2.03 5.59
C VAL A 273 17.87 1.32 5.37
N ILE A 274 16.76 2.02 5.63
CA ILE A 274 15.41 1.56 5.31
C ILE A 274 14.78 2.53 4.31
N ARG A 275 14.47 2.06 3.08
CA ARG A 275 13.85 2.86 2.01
C ARG A 275 12.38 3.18 2.31
N LYS A 276 11.71 3.91 1.42
CA LYS A 276 10.30 4.30 1.61
C LYS A 276 9.34 3.11 1.47
N ASP A 277 8.13 3.26 1.97
CA ASP A 277 7.02 2.30 1.85
C ASP A 277 7.33 0.85 2.33
N SER A 278 8.38 0.68 3.14
CA SER A 278 8.70 -0.59 3.79
C SER A 278 7.96 -0.73 5.13
N PHE A 279 7.54 -1.95 5.48
CA PHE A 279 6.85 -2.28 6.74
C PHE A 279 7.79 -3.03 7.70
N PHE A 280 7.88 -2.56 8.95
CA PHE A 280 8.69 -3.15 10.03
C PHE A 280 7.98 -2.93 11.38
N LEU A 281 6.69 -3.25 11.41
CA LEU A 281 5.74 -2.75 12.43
C LEU A 281 5.99 -3.27 13.86
N CYS A 282 6.72 -4.39 13.99
CA CYS A 282 6.95 -5.15 15.24
C CYS A 282 5.64 -5.71 15.87
N TYR A 283 4.57 -5.73 15.09
CA TYR A 283 3.34 -6.49 15.36
C TYR A 283 2.70 -6.91 14.04
N ARG A 284 1.86 -7.95 14.11
CA ARG A 284 0.92 -8.32 13.04
C ARG A 284 -0.46 -8.63 13.63
N ALA A 285 -1.49 -8.52 12.80
CA ALA A 285 -2.82 -8.99 13.14
C ALA A 285 -3.03 -10.37 12.51
N HIS A 286 -3.44 -11.34 13.32
CA HIS A 286 -3.60 -12.73 12.87
C HIS A 286 -4.76 -13.37 13.63
N SER A 287 -5.75 -13.90 12.91
CA SER A 287 -6.87 -14.68 13.46
C SER A 287 -7.52 -14.05 14.71
N GLY A 288 -7.92 -12.78 14.63
CA GLY A 288 -8.58 -12.07 15.74
C GLY A 288 -7.64 -11.72 16.92
N ARG A 289 -6.33 -11.79 16.73
CA ARG A 289 -5.32 -11.52 17.77
C ARG A 289 -4.23 -10.61 17.23
N ILE A 290 -3.61 -9.83 18.12
CA ILE A 290 -2.39 -9.08 17.83
C ILE A 290 -1.22 -9.89 18.36
N GLN A 291 -0.30 -10.24 17.47
CA GLN A 291 0.98 -10.87 17.77
C GLN A 291 2.06 -9.78 17.72
N THR A 292 2.77 -9.55 18.82
CA THR A 292 3.90 -8.61 18.89
C THR A 292 5.19 -9.40 18.99
N GLY A 293 6.22 -9.04 18.22
CA GLY A 293 7.51 -9.76 18.19
C GLY A 293 8.64 -8.92 17.59
N PRO A 294 9.92 -9.28 17.84
CA PRO A 294 11.10 -8.54 17.38
C PRO A 294 11.24 -8.39 15.86
N VAL A 295 11.87 -7.29 15.47
CA VAL A 295 12.52 -7.13 14.15
C VAL A 295 13.94 -6.65 14.43
N THR A 296 14.93 -7.45 14.01
CA THR A 296 16.35 -7.21 14.35
C THR A 296 17.17 -7.03 13.09
N LEU A 297 17.63 -5.81 12.82
CA LEU A 297 18.56 -5.51 11.73
C LEU A 297 19.95 -5.28 12.31
N GLY A 298 20.96 -5.93 11.74
CA GLY A 298 22.37 -5.72 12.03
C GLY A 298 22.88 -4.33 11.61
N ARG A 299 24.21 -4.19 11.60
CA ARG A 299 24.93 -3.01 11.08
C ARG A 299 24.94 -3.02 9.56
N ASP A 300 24.96 -1.84 8.96
CA ASP A 300 25.10 -1.62 7.51
C ASP A 300 24.11 -2.42 6.64
N VAL A 301 22.94 -2.74 7.20
CA VAL A 301 21.86 -3.47 6.52
C VAL A 301 21.16 -2.55 5.51
N PHE A 302 20.71 -3.11 4.39
CA PHE A 302 19.86 -2.44 3.42
C PHE A 302 18.47 -3.09 3.34
N VAL A 303 17.41 -2.31 3.54
CA VAL A 303 16.02 -2.73 3.32
C VAL A 303 15.43 -1.92 2.17
N GLY A 304 15.13 -2.61 1.07
CA GLY A 304 14.58 -2.05 -0.15
C GLY A 304 13.18 -1.44 0.01
N GLU A 305 12.77 -0.73 -1.04
CA GLU A 305 11.47 -0.06 -1.13
C GLU A 305 10.33 -1.08 -1.36
N LYS A 306 9.16 -0.82 -0.77
CA LYS A 306 7.97 -1.71 -0.82
C LYS A 306 8.22 -3.11 -0.25
N THR A 307 9.06 -3.20 0.78
CA THR A 307 9.48 -4.46 1.41
C THR A 307 8.79 -4.67 2.76
N VAL A 308 8.39 -5.90 3.07
CA VAL A 308 7.68 -6.25 4.32
C VAL A 308 8.55 -7.14 5.22
N LEU A 309 8.79 -6.69 6.44
CA LEU A 309 9.39 -7.46 7.52
C LEU A 309 8.31 -7.85 8.52
N ASP A 310 7.97 -9.15 8.59
CA ASP A 310 7.08 -9.66 9.64
C ASP A 310 7.80 -9.71 11.00
N ILE A 311 7.06 -9.99 12.07
CA ILE A 311 7.64 -10.22 13.40
C ILE A 311 8.54 -11.45 13.42
N ASP A 312 9.42 -11.53 14.42
CA ASP A 312 10.39 -12.60 14.62
C ASP A 312 11.34 -12.78 13.42
N THR A 313 11.68 -11.67 12.74
CA THR A 313 12.64 -11.65 11.62
C THR A 313 13.96 -11.02 12.02
N ALA A 314 15.05 -11.46 11.37
CA ALA A 314 16.36 -10.86 11.54
C ALA A 314 17.15 -10.71 10.24
N MET A 315 18.05 -9.72 10.20
CA MET A 315 19.04 -9.54 9.15
C MET A 315 20.40 -9.30 9.80
N GLY A 316 21.41 -10.05 9.36
CA GLY A 316 22.80 -9.98 9.83
C GLY A 316 23.53 -8.69 9.42
N ASP A 317 24.76 -8.55 9.87
CA ASP A 317 25.61 -7.39 9.53
C ASP A 317 25.93 -7.37 8.02
N GLY A 318 25.72 -6.23 7.37
CA GLY A 318 25.94 -6.05 5.93
C GLY A 318 24.90 -6.73 5.03
N ALA A 319 23.87 -7.37 5.59
CA ALA A 319 22.84 -8.08 4.84
C ALA A 319 21.98 -7.11 4.02
N GLN A 320 21.56 -7.53 2.83
CA GLN A 320 20.74 -6.71 1.92
C GLN A 320 19.45 -7.42 1.53
N LEU A 321 18.35 -6.68 1.53
CA LEU A 321 17.05 -7.14 1.05
C LEU A 321 16.55 -6.19 -0.04
N GLY A 322 16.28 -6.73 -1.22
CA GLY A 322 15.87 -5.99 -2.40
C GLY A 322 14.53 -5.25 -2.29
N HIS A 323 14.16 -4.56 -3.37
CA HIS A 323 12.84 -3.95 -3.53
C HIS A 323 11.74 -5.02 -3.64
N SER A 324 10.49 -4.66 -3.34
CA SER A 324 9.32 -5.53 -3.51
C SER A 324 9.48 -6.93 -2.88
N SER A 325 10.16 -7.01 -1.74
CA SER A 325 10.58 -8.27 -1.10
C SER A 325 9.95 -8.48 0.27
N ALA A 326 10.00 -9.70 0.81
CA ALA A 326 9.43 -9.99 2.13
C ALA A 326 10.22 -11.02 2.95
N LEU A 327 10.37 -10.74 4.24
CA LEU A 327 10.77 -11.73 5.24
C LEU A 327 9.54 -12.16 6.05
N TYR A 328 9.25 -13.45 6.03
CA TYR A 328 8.18 -14.06 6.81
C TYR A 328 8.66 -14.41 8.21
N ARG A 329 7.71 -14.60 9.12
CA ARG A 329 7.98 -14.90 10.53
C ARG A 329 9.01 -16.02 10.72
N GLY A 330 10.04 -15.76 11.53
CA GLY A 330 11.11 -16.71 11.81
C GLY A 330 12.23 -16.74 10.76
N GLN A 331 12.10 -16.05 9.62
CA GLN A 331 13.16 -15.98 8.62
C GLN A 331 14.28 -15.04 9.04
N THR A 332 15.52 -15.47 8.76
CA THR A 332 16.73 -14.70 9.01
C THR A 332 17.56 -14.60 7.74
N VAL A 333 18.14 -13.43 7.47
CA VAL A 333 19.17 -13.24 6.44
C VAL A 333 20.55 -13.22 7.12
N PRO A 334 21.48 -14.15 6.81
CA PRO A 334 22.84 -14.16 7.34
C PRO A 334 23.67 -12.90 7.04
N ASP A 335 24.78 -12.73 7.77
CA ASP A 335 25.74 -11.64 7.57
C ASP A 335 26.26 -11.59 6.12
N GLY A 336 26.28 -10.39 5.54
CA GLY A 336 26.71 -10.12 4.16
C GLY A 336 25.83 -10.70 3.05
N GLU A 337 24.83 -11.52 3.37
CA GLU A 337 23.98 -12.17 2.38
C GLU A 337 22.98 -11.18 1.74
N ARG A 338 22.71 -11.37 0.45
CA ARG A 338 21.82 -10.53 -0.34
C ARG A 338 20.64 -11.38 -0.77
N ARG A 339 19.42 -10.91 -0.50
CA ARG A 339 18.17 -11.58 -0.89
C ARG A 339 17.20 -10.62 -1.57
N HIS A 340 16.31 -11.18 -2.37
CA HIS A 340 15.17 -10.48 -2.93
C HIS A 340 14.01 -11.44 -3.15
N GLY A 341 12.80 -10.94 -3.35
CA GLY A 341 11.62 -11.79 -3.53
C GLY A 341 10.67 -11.82 -2.33
N SER A 342 9.48 -12.36 -2.57
CA SER A 342 8.44 -12.62 -1.60
C SER A 342 7.93 -14.05 -1.86
N PRO A 343 8.39 -15.07 -1.10
CA PRO A 343 9.42 -15.01 -0.05
C PRO A 343 10.82 -14.65 -0.56
N ALA A 344 11.71 -14.18 0.33
CA ALA A 344 13.05 -13.75 -0.06
C ALA A 344 14.01 -14.93 -0.37
N GLU A 345 14.49 -14.97 -1.61
CA GLU A 345 15.46 -15.91 -2.17
C GLU A 345 16.87 -15.26 -2.31
N PRO A 346 17.98 -16.02 -2.26
CA PRO A 346 19.33 -15.49 -2.44
C PRO A 346 19.58 -14.85 -3.81
N THR A 347 20.36 -13.76 -3.85
CA THR A 347 20.72 -13.05 -5.08
C THR A 347 22.17 -12.57 -5.08
N ARG A 348 22.69 -12.22 -6.27
CA ARG A 348 24.03 -11.61 -6.44
C ARG A 348 23.97 -10.08 -6.57
N VAL A 349 22.78 -9.52 -6.82
CA VAL A 349 22.56 -8.08 -7.03
C VAL A 349 23.07 -7.27 -5.83
N ASP A 350 23.86 -6.23 -6.07
CA ASP A 350 24.13 -5.21 -5.05
C ASP A 350 23.00 -4.18 -5.05
N HIS A 351 22.32 -4.05 -3.92
CA HIS A 351 21.26 -3.06 -3.72
C HIS A 351 21.82 -1.74 -3.17
N VAL A 352 23.05 -1.71 -2.62
CA VAL A 352 23.71 -0.48 -2.13
C VAL A 352 24.58 0.12 -3.25
N ARG A 353 23.93 0.78 -4.21
CA ARG A 353 24.55 1.18 -5.49
C ARG A 353 25.26 2.54 -5.49
N VAL A 354 25.44 3.16 -4.33
CA VAL A 354 26.05 4.50 -4.18
C VAL A 354 27.22 4.46 -3.20
N ALA A 355 28.36 5.00 -3.64
CA ALA A 355 29.57 5.09 -2.81
C ALA A 355 29.33 5.94 -1.54
N PRO A 356 29.93 5.60 -0.39
CA PRO A 356 29.81 6.40 0.82
C PRO A 356 30.44 7.80 0.66
N ALA A 357 30.00 8.76 1.48
CA ALA A 357 30.52 10.12 1.48
C ALA A 357 30.73 10.64 2.92
N ALA A 358 31.50 11.71 3.08
CA ALA A 358 31.78 12.29 4.39
C ALA A 358 30.50 12.82 5.08
N CYS A 359 29.98 12.07 6.07
CA CYS A 359 28.73 12.38 6.76
C CYS A 359 28.84 12.16 8.29
N GLY A 360 29.57 13.06 8.96
CA GLY A 360 29.78 13.02 10.41
C GLY A 360 28.56 13.43 11.25
N THR A 361 28.61 13.08 12.55
CA THR A 361 27.58 13.42 13.55
C THR A 361 27.20 14.92 13.59
N PRO A 362 28.14 15.90 13.49
CA PRO A 362 27.77 17.32 13.50
C PRO A 362 26.84 17.72 12.35
N ARG A 363 27.03 17.15 11.15
CA ARG A 363 26.17 17.41 9.98
C ARG A 363 24.74 16.90 10.21
N ARG A 364 24.61 15.71 10.80
CA ARG A 364 23.32 15.13 11.20
C ARG A 364 22.63 15.98 12.27
N ALA A 365 23.35 16.37 13.31
CA ALA A 365 22.84 17.21 14.38
C ALA A 365 22.36 18.57 13.83
N TRP A 366 23.18 19.23 13.01
CA TRP A 366 22.83 20.50 12.39
C TRP A 366 21.62 20.41 11.47
N PHE A 367 21.47 19.34 10.68
CA PHE A 367 20.28 19.14 9.85
C PHE A 367 19.00 18.99 10.68
N GLY A 368 19.07 18.26 11.80
CA GLY A 368 17.97 18.17 12.76
C GLY A 368 17.64 19.53 13.40
N ILE A 369 18.66 20.22 13.92
CA ILE A 369 18.52 21.55 14.54
C ILE A 369 17.95 22.56 13.54
N ALA A 370 18.49 22.66 12.34
CA ALA A 370 18.01 23.56 11.30
C ALA A 370 16.55 23.27 10.91
N GLY A 371 16.14 22.00 10.83
CA GLY A 371 14.74 21.62 10.62
C GLY A 371 13.82 22.05 11.77
N LEU A 372 14.27 21.94 13.02
CA LEU A 372 13.53 22.46 14.18
C LEU A 372 13.49 23.99 14.21
N LEU A 373 14.59 24.68 13.90
CA LEU A 373 14.64 26.13 13.80
C LEU A 373 13.67 26.63 12.72
N GLN A 374 13.66 26.00 11.55
CA GLN A 374 12.71 26.32 10.48
C GLN A 374 11.26 26.05 10.92
N LEU A 375 11.00 24.96 11.64
CA LEU A 375 9.67 24.69 12.20
C LEU A 375 9.25 25.76 13.23
N PHE A 376 10.07 26.03 14.23
CA PHE A 376 9.72 26.92 15.35
C PHE A 376 9.72 28.40 14.98
N PHE A 377 10.67 28.89 14.17
CA PHE A 377 10.80 30.31 13.85
C PHE A 377 10.09 30.75 12.56
N LEU A 378 9.84 29.83 11.62
CA LEU A 378 9.15 30.14 10.36
C LEU A 378 7.77 29.48 10.29
N TYR A 379 7.67 28.16 10.31
CA TYR A 379 6.41 27.48 9.99
C TYR A 379 5.34 27.59 11.08
N LEU A 380 5.67 27.44 12.37
CA LEU A 380 4.70 27.55 13.46
C LEU A 380 4.16 28.99 13.64
N PRO A 381 4.99 30.06 13.63
CA PRO A 381 4.48 31.43 13.69
C PRO A 381 3.67 31.81 12.46
N LEU A 382 4.05 31.32 11.27
CA LEU A 382 3.25 31.53 10.05
C LEU A 382 1.92 30.76 10.09
N ALA A 383 1.89 29.53 10.62
CA ALA A 383 0.66 28.75 10.72
C ALA A 383 -0.29 29.26 11.80
N VAL A 384 0.23 29.65 12.97
CA VAL A 384 -0.59 30.10 14.12
C VAL A 384 -0.84 31.60 14.05
N GLY A 385 0.22 32.40 14.02
CA GLY A 385 0.16 33.86 13.97
C GLY A 385 -0.24 34.39 12.59
N GLY A 386 0.18 33.75 11.50
CA GLY A 386 -0.26 34.11 10.15
C GLY A 386 -1.74 33.80 9.90
N MET A 387 -2.30 32.76 10.53
CA MET A 387 -3.75 32.52 10.54
C MET A 387 -4.49 33.59 11.35
N TYR A 388 -3.98 34.01 12.51
CA TYR A 388 -4.52 35.17 13.24
C TYR A 388 -4.45 36.47 12.41
N MET A 389 -3.34 36.73 11.73
CA MET A 389 -3.20 37.88 10.81
C MET A 389 -4.17 37.81 9.64
N LEU A 390 -4.40 36.62 9.05
CA LEU A 390 -5.41 36.42 8.03
C LEU A 390 -6.82 36.73 8.55
N PHE A 391 -7.14 36.33 9.78
CA PHE A 391 -8.42 36.66 10.42
C PHE A 391 -8.57 38.16 10.75
N ALA A 392 -7.51 38.81 11.23
CA ALA A 392 -7.52 40.22 11.64
C ALA A 392 -7.49 41.20 10.45
N GLN A 393 -6.75 40.88 9.38
CA GLN A 393 -6.54 41.77 8.23
C GLN A 393 -7.61 41.61 7.13
N ILE A 394 -8.43 40.55 7.16
CA ILE A 394 -9.58 40.41 6.26
C ILE A 394 -10.81 41.01 6.94
N PRO A 395 -11.39 42.13 6.45
CA PRO A 395 -12.51 42.80 7.13
C PRO A 395 -13.81 41.96 7.20
N ALA A 396 -13.94 40.92 6.39
CA ALA A 396 -15.02 39.94 6.48
C ALA A 396 -14.85 38.94 7.65
N LEU A 397 -13.63 38.76 8.15
CA LEU A 397 -13.30 37.88 9.27
C LEU A 397 -13.12 38.65 10.58
N GLY A 398 -12.52 39.84 10.56
CA GLY A 398 -12.42 40.73 11.73
C GLY A 398 -13.79 41.03 12.34
N ARG A 399 -14.77 41.42 11.51
CA ARG A 399 -16.18 41.63 11.91
C ARG A 399 -16.88 40.41 12.54
N ARG A 400 -16.31 39.21 12.44
CA ARG A 400 -16.83 37.98 13.07
C ARG A 400 -16.16 37.65 14.41
N LEU A 401 -15.02 38.27 14.70
CA LEU A 401 -14.32 38.18 15.99
C LEU A 401 -14.76 39.30 16.95
N ASP A 402 -15.28 40.41 16.44
CA ASP A 402 -15.83 41.50 17.24
C ASP A 402 -17.15 41.11 17.94
N ALA A 403 -17.08 40.85 19.24
CA ALA A 403 -18.21 40.47 20.11
C ALA A 403 -19.34 41.53 20.18
N ALA A 404 -19.10 42.75 19.71
CA ALA A 404 -20.08 43.84 19.65
C ALA A 404 -20.95 43.82 18.37
N THR A 405 -20.70 42.92 17.43
CA THR A 405 -21.40 42.88 16.14
C THR A 405 -22.74 42.15 16.30
N PRO A 406 -23.89 42.77 15.94
CA PRO A 406 -25.20 42.12 16.07
C PRO A 406 -25.29 40.85 15.22
N SER A 407 -26.10 39.89 15.67
CA SER A 407 -26.28 38.59 15.02
C SER A 407 -26.58 38.73 13.54
N ILE A 408 -25.60 38.37 12.70
CA ILE A 408 -25.66 38.55 11.25
C ILE A 408 -26.81 37.72 10.67
N THR A 409 -27.52 38.30 9.70
CA THR A 409 -28.51 37.56 8.90
C THR A 409 -27.90 36.32 8.25
N SER A 410 -28.67 35.25 8.09
CA SER A 410 -28.17 33.96 7.55
C SER A 410 -27.50 34.08 6.17
N SER A 411 -27.86 35.11 5.39
CA SER A 411 -27.25 35.43 4.10
C SER A 411 -25.81 35.95 4.23
N GLY A 412 -25.51 36.81 5.21
CA GLY A 412 -24.15 37.30 5.47
C GLY A 412 -23.23 36.19 5.98
N PHE A 413 -23.77 35.28 6.82
CA PHE A 413 -23.02 34.10 7.26
C PHE A 413 -22.55 33.24 6.07
N LEU A 414 -23.47 32.93 5.15
CA LEU A 414 -23.21 32.12 3.96
C LEU A 414 -22.25 32.81 2.98
N ALA A 415 -22.37 34.14 2.83
CA ALA A 415 -21.54 34.93 1.92
C ALA A 415 -20.04 34.85 2.26
N ASP A 416 -19.61 35.12 3.50
CA ASP A 416 -18.17 35.04 3.79
C ASP A 416 -17.65 33.59 3.83
N ALA A 417 -18.50 32.61 4.15
CA ALA A 417 -18.13 31.18 4.04
C ALA A 417 -17.86 30.79 2.57
N LEU A 418 -18.68 31.30 1.65
CA LEU A 418 -18.49 31.15 0.21
C LEU A 418 -17.19 31.81 -0.26
N VAL A 419 -17.00 33.10 0.05
CA VAL A 419 -15.82 33.87 -0.36
C VAL A 419 -14.52 33.25 0.18
N LEU A 420 -14.49 32.92 1.48
CA LEU A 420 -13.31 32.35 2.11
C LEU A 420 -13.00 30.94 1.59
N SER A 421 -14.00 30.08 1.43
CA SER A 421 -13.76 28.72 0.89
C SER A 421 -13.31 28.74 -0.56
N VAL A 422 -13.83 29.65 -1.40
CA VAL A 422 -13.35 29.87 -2.77
C VAL A 422 -11.90 30.32 -2.75
N ALA A 423 -11.57 31.36 -1.97
CA ALA A 423 -10.20 31.89 -1.90
C ALA A 423 -9.19 30.85 -1.40
N LEU A 424 -9.50 30.12 -0.32
CA LEU A 424 -8.64 29.08 0.22
C LEU A 424 -8.48 27.88 -0.73
N PHE A 425 -9.59 27.36 -1.27
CA PHE A 425 -9.56 26.14 -2.08
C PHE A 425 -8.94 26.39 -3.45
N PHE A 426 -9.43 27.37 -4.21
CA PHE A 426 -8.89 27.64 -5.55
C PHE A 426 -7.51 28.33 -5.46
N GLY A 427 -7.24 29.10 -4.42
CA GLY A 427 -5.90 29.59 -4.10
C GLY A 427 -4.92 28.44 -3.88
N PHE A 428 -5.27 27.43 -3.07
CA PHE A 428 -4.45 26.22 -2.90
C PHE A 428 -4.20 25.48 -4.22
N VAL A 429 -5.22 25.32 -5.07
CA VAL A 429 -5.06 24.66 -6.37
C VAL A 429 -4.12 25.43 -7.30
N VAL A 430 -4.33 26.74 -7.47
CA VAL A 430 -3.55 27.57 -8.40
C VAL A 430 -2.12 27.79 -7.89
N LEU A 431 -1.96 28.25 -6.65
CA LEU A 431 -0.63 28.48 -6.06
C LEU A 431 0.15 27.17 -5.90
N GLY A 432 -0.55 26.07 -5.58
CA GLY A 432 0.03 24.74 -5.55
C GLY A 432 0.58 24.31 -6.91
N LEU A 433 -0.19 24.45 -7.99
CA LEU A 433 0.30 24.14 -9.35
C LEU A 433 1.49 25.00 -9.76
N VAL A 434 1.42 26.32 -9.53
CA VAL A 434 2.53 27.24 -9.82
C VAL A 434 3.78 26.81 -9.04
N ALA A 435 3.66 26.52 -7.75
CA ALA A 435 4.78 26.07 -6.93
C ALA A 435 5.34 24.72 -7.39
N LEU A 436 4.48 23.75 -7.74
CA LEU A 436 4.89 22.42 -8.20
C LEU A 436 5.60 22.44 -9.57
N PHE A 437 5.27 23.39 -10.45
CA PHE A 437 5.92 23.51 -11.75
C PHE A 437 7.19 24.39 -11.70
N THR A 438 7.34 25.25 -10.71
CA THR A 438 8.49 26.18 -10.61
C THR A 438 9.55 25.72 -9.60
N LEU A 439 9.18 25.52 -8.33
CA LEU A 439 10.14 25.24 -7.26
C LEU A 439 10.98 23.98 -7.53
N PRO A 440 10.41 22.79 -7.84
CA PRO A 440 11.20 21.59 -8.11
C PRO A 440 12.31 21.79 -9.15
N ARG A 441 12.05 22.55 -10.22
CA ARG A 441 13.06 22.91 -11.24
C ARG A 441 14.15 23.80 -10.66
N LEU A 442 13.77 24.85 -9.93
CA LEU A 442 14.72 25.77 -9.28
C LEU A 442 15.61 25.06 -8.24
N LEU A 443 15.03 24.19 -7.40
CA LEU A 443 15.79 23.37 -6.44
C LEU A 443 16.66 22.32 -7.16
N GLY A 444 16.20 21.82 -8.32
CA GLY A 444 16.94 20.90 -9.18
C GLY A 444 18.23 21.46 -9.75
N LEU A 445 18.35 22.78 -9.96
CA LEU A 445 19.58 23.43 -10.44
C LEU A 445 20.80 23.19 -9.53
N ALA A 446 20.58 22.86 -8.26
CA ALA A 446 21.64 22.58 -7.29
C ALA A 446 21.93 21.06 -7.11
N ILE A 447 21.30 20.19 -7.91
CA ILE A 447 21.47 18.73 -7.88
C ILE A 447 21.91 18.26 -9.27
N GLU A 448 23.19 17.91 -9.38
CA GLU A 448 23.78 17.32 -10.57
C GLU A 448 23.41 15.83 -10.66
N PRO A 449 22.93 15.33 -11.81
CA PRO A 449 22.63 13.91 -12.00
C PRO A 449 23.88 13.04 -11.80
N ASP A 450 23.68 11.84 -11.27
CA ASP A 450 24.68 10.80 -11.04
C ASP A 450 25.86 11.18 -10.11
N ARG A 451 25.88 12.41 -9.58
CA ARG A 451 26.82 12.85 -8.55
C ARG A 451 26.45 12.33 -7.17
N VAL A 452 27.45 11.86 -6.45
CA VAL A 452 27.32 11.41 -5.05
C VAL A 452 27.34 12.61 -4.11
N TYR A 453 26.29 12.76 -3.29
CA TYR A 453 26.17 13.82 -2.30
C TYR A 453 26.08 13.25 -0.88
N PRO A 454 26.76 13.84 0.12
CA PRO A 454 26.60 13.42 1.51
C PRO A 454 25.22 13.82 2.06
N LEU A 455 24.55 12.87 2.72
CA LEU A 455 23.25 13.07 3.38
C LEU A 455 23.28 14.21 4.39
N TYR A 456 22.11 14.74 4.74
CA TYR A 456 21.94 15.75 5.79
C TYR A 456 22.66 17.08 5.54
N GLY A 457 22.82 17.48 4.28
CA GLY A 457 23.21 18.84 3.91
C GLY A 457 22.27 19.48 2.90
N PHE A 458 22.69 20.59 2.31
CA PHE A 458 21.87 21.42 1.43
C PHE A 458 21.20 20.63 0.29
N GLN A 459 21.96 19.90 -0.53
CA GLN A 459 21.40 19.12 -1.65
C GLN A 459 20.42 18.04 -1.19
N TYR A 460 20.65 17.44 -0.01
CA TYR A 460 19.71 16.48 0.57
C TYR A 460 18.41 17.16 1.04
N ALA A 461 18.50 18.35 1.63
CA ALA A 461 17.32 19.16 1.99
C ALA A 461 16.50 19.52 0.75
N LEU A 462 17.16 19.99 -0.32
CA LEU A 462 16.52 20.29 -1.60
C LEU A 462 15.85 19.07 -2.23
N HIS A 463 16.55 17.93 -2.26
CA HIS A 463 15.99 16.67 -2.76
C HIS A 463 14.73 16.28 -1.97
N ARG A 464 14.79 16.25 -0.63
CA ARG A 464 13.66 15.91 0.24
C ARG A 464 12.49 16.90 0.10
N ALA A 465 12.75 18.18 -0.12
CA ALA A 465 11.72 19.18 -0.41
C ALA A 465 11.02 18.87 -1.74
N THR A 466 11.79 18.66 -2.83
CA THR A 466 11.27 18.24 -4.14
C THR A 466 10.43 16.97 -4.03
N THR A 467 10.93 15.90 -3.40
CA THR A 467 10.19 14.64 -3.20
C THR A 467 8.90 14.88 -2.41
N THR A 468 8.92 15.70 -1.37
CA THR A 468 7.74 15.93 -0.53
C THR A 468 6.65 16.74 -1.25
N MET A 469 7.05 17.76 -2.01
CA MET A 469 6.13 18.59 -2.79
C MET A 469 5.50 17.82 -3.95
N THR A 470 6.33 17.14 -4.76
CA THR A 470 5.89 16.57 -6.04
C THR A 470 5.10 15.27 -5.91
N ASN A 471 4.99 14.71 -4.70
CA ASN A 471 4.18 13.54 -4.37
C ASN A 471 2.91 13.89 -3.54
N ILE A 472 2.40 15.12 -3.65
CA ILE A 472 1.11 15.51 -3.04
C ILE A 472 -0.05 14.83 -3.79
N LYS A 473 -0.64 13.80 -3.16
CA LYS A 473 -1.71 12.97 -3.74
C LYS A 473 -2.90 13.75 -4.32
N PHE A 474 -3.24 14.92 -3.79
CA PHE A 474 -4.37 15.73 -4.30
C PHE A 474 -4.27 16.02 -5.81
N PHE A 475 -3.07 16.37 -6.29
CA PHE A 475 -2.87 16.70 -7.71
C PHE A 475 -2.79 15.42 -8.56
N ALA A 476 -2.18 14.35 -8.04
CA ALA A 476 -2.22 13.03 -8.70
C ALA A 476 -3.66 12.54 -8.90
N TRP A 477 -4.55 12.66 -7.90
CA TRP A 477 -5.97 12.33 -8.03
C TRP A 477 -6.75 13.25 -8.99
N LEU A 478 -6.35 14.51 -9.10
CA LEU A 478 -6.99 15.45 -10.03
C LEU A 478 -6.68 15.07 -11.48
N PHE A 479 -5.42 14.76 -11.82
CA PHE A 479 -4.99 14.56 -13.21
C PHE A 479 -4.81 13.10 -13.64
N GLY A 480 -4.50 12.16 -12.73
CA GLY A 480 -4.36 10.72 -13.00
C GLY A 480 -5.60 10.09 -13.61
N ASP A 481 -5.51 8.89 -14.17
CA ASP A 481 -6.60 8.21 -14.88
C ASP A 481 -7.24 9.10 -15.97
N SER A 482 -6.43 9.98 -16.56
CA SER A 482 -6.86 10.93 -17.58
C SER A 482 -5.69 11.40 -18.44
N SER A 483 -5.96 11.80 -19.67
CA SER A 483 -5.01 12.46 -20.59
C SER A 483 -4.27 13.65 -19.96
N TYR A 484 -4.88 14.33 -19.00
CA TYR A 484 -4.32 15.51 -18.33
C TYR A 484 -3.17 15.17 -17.36
N VAL A 485 -2.96 13.88 -17.04
CA VAL A 485 -1.79 13.44 -16.28
C VAL A 485 -0.48 13.70 -17.03
N VAL A 486 -0.49 13.61 -18.36
CA VAL A 486 0.71 13.81 -19.20
C VAL A 486 1.23 15.26 -19.14
N PRO A 487 0.43 16.31 -19.42
CA PRO A 487 0.89 17.68 -19.23
C PRO A 487 1.16 18.01 -17.76
N TYR A 488 0.50 17.38 -16.79
CA TYR A 488 0.83 17.53 -15.37
C TYR A 488 2.21 16.97 -15.02
N LEU A 489 2.56 15.75 -15.45
CA LEU A 489 3.87 15.13 -15.19
C LEU A 489 5.00 15.82 -15.97
N ARG A 490 4.78 16.23 -17.24
CA ARG A 490 5.69 17.15 -17.95
C ARG A 490 5.83 18.48 -17.19
N GLY A 491 4.73 18.96 -16.63
CA GLY A 491 4.68 20.11 -15.72
C GLY A 491 5.53 19.93 -14.46
N LEU A 492 5.59 18.75 -13.85
CA LEU A 492 6.49 18.46 -12.72
C LEU A 492 7.96 18.33 -13.14
N GLY A 493 8.22 17.85 -14.36
CA GLY A 493 9.58 17.68 -14.89
C GLY A 493 9.88 16.36 -15.58
N TYR A 494 8.91 15.45 -15.75
CA TYR A 494 9.11 14.21 -16.48
C TYR A 494 9.43 14.48 -17.95
N ASP A 495 10.34 13.67 -18.50
CA ASP A 495 10.57 13.56 -19.93
C ASP A 495 9.55 12.59 -20.52
N LEU A 496 8.44 13.18 -21.00
CA LEU A 496 7.39 12.54 -21.79
C LEU A 496 7.34 13.25 -23.15
N SER A 497 8.47 13.28 -23.85
CA SER A 497 8.67 14.07 -25.08
C SER A 497 7.73 13.63 -26.20
N GLU A 498 7.75 12.33 -26.54
CA GLU A 498 6.80 11.67 -27.45
C GLU A 498 5.81 10.81 -26.66
N VAL A 499 4.51 11.05 -26.85
CA VAL A 499 3.44 10.36 -26.10
C VAL A 499 2.26 10.04 -27.00
N GLU A 500 2.06 8.76 -27.27
CA GLU A 500 0.78 8.21 -27.71
C GLU A 500 -0.25 8.34 -26.58
N GLN A 501 -1.31 9.11 -26.83
CA GLN A 501 -2.40 9.29 -25.87
C GLN A 501 -3.31 8.06 -25.85
N THR A 502 -3.42 7.45 -24.67
CA THR A 502 -4.39 6.36 -24.40
C THR A 502 -5.62 6.87 -23.66
N GLY A 503 -5.59 8.12 -23.21
CA GLY A 503 -6.63 8.72 -22.37
C GLY A 503 -6.53 8.38 -20.88
N SER A 504 -5.66 7.44 -20.50
CA SER A 504 -5.35 7.01 -19.13
C SER A 504 -3.89 6.54 -19.00
N ASN A 505 -2.93 7.35 -19.48
CA ASN A 505 -1.52 6.93 -19.58
C ASN A 505 -0.83 6.64 -18.23
N PHE A 506 -1.29 7.24 -17.13
CA PHE A 506 -0.77 7.05 -15.77
C PHE A 506 -1.93 7.06 -14.76
N GLY A 507 -1.88 6.15 -13.78
CA GLY A 507 -2.83 6.08 -12.67
C GLY A 507 -2.66 7.16 -11.59
N SER A 508 -3.60 7.16 -10.64
CA SER A 508 -3.75 8.18 -9.59
C SER A 508 -2.78 8.08 -8.38
N GLU A 509 -2.04 6.98 -8.22
CA GLU A 509 -1.05 6.74 -7.16
C GLU A 509 0.41 6.71 -7.69
N VAL A 510 0.70 7.35 -8.83
CA VAL A 510 2.09 7.51 -9.31
C VAL A 510 2.94 8.34 -8.33
N GLN A 511 4.16 7.87 -8.05
CA GLN A 511 5.12 8.54 -7.17
C GLN A 511 6.57 8.36 -7.64
N HIS A 512 7.49 9.19 -7.15
CA HIS A 512 8.90 9.25 -7.58
C HIS A 512 9.81 9.85 -6.50
N GLU A 513 11.13 9.63 -6.57
CA GLU A 513 12.08 10.37 -5.72
C GLU A 513 12.37 11.77 -6.27
N THR A 514 12.51 11.92 -7.60
CA THR A 514 12.49 13.21 -8.33
C THR A 514 11.72 13.09 -9.66
N PRO A 515 10.96 14.11 -10.10
CA PRO A 515 10.35 14.09 -11.43
C PRO A 515 11.35 14.41 -12.54
N LEU A 516 12.42 15.17 -12.25
CA LEU A 516 13.35 15.74 -13.24
C LEU A 516 14.25 14.72 -13.96
N LEU A 517 14.30 13.48 -13.45
CA LEU A 517 15.15 12.39 -13.93
C LEU A 517 14.31 11.11 -14.14
N ALA A 518 13.08 11.29 -14.62
CA ALA A 518 12.18 10.23 -15.03
C ALA A 518 11.84 10.41 -16.52
N THR A 519 12.20 9.41 -17.34
CA THR A 519 11.86 9.33 -18.77
C THR A 519 10.94 8.14 -18.98
N VAL A 520 9.86 8.32 -19.76
CA VAL A 520 8.95 7.22 -20.16
C VAL A 520 8.74 7.29 -21.67
N GLY A 521 9.06 6.22 -22.39
CA GLY A 521 8.95 6.16 -23.86
C GLY A 521 7.52 6.15 -24.38
N SER A 522 7.35 6.45 -25.67
CA SER A 522 6.03 6.46 -26.34
C SER A 522 5.34 5.09 -26.32
N GLY A 523 4.02 5.08 -26.43
CA GLY A 523 3.19 3.87 -26.37
C GLY A 523 3.10 3.22 -24.99
N THR A 524 3.82 3.71 -23.98
CA THR A 524 3.81 3.13 -22.63
C THR A 524 2.59 3.57 -21.83
N MET A 525 1.92 2.58 -21.23
CA MET A 525 0.80 2.77 -20.30
C MET A 525 1.20 2.28 -18.90
N ILE A 526 0.96 3.13 -17.91
CA ILE A 526 1.15 2.83 -16.50
C ILE A 526 -0.23 2.83 -15.83
N ALA A 527 -0.58 1.72 -15.20
CA ALA A 527 -1.71 1.61 -14.30
C ALA A 527 -1.38 2.34 -12.98
N ASP A 528 -1.62 1.72 -11.82
CA ASP A 528 -1.65 2.45 -10.56
C ASP A 528 -0.51 2.11 -9.57
N GLY A 529 -0.10 3.08 -8.75
CA GLY A 529 0.88 2.84 -7.68
C GLY A 529 2.31 2.60 -8.14
N LEU A 530 2.71 3.08 -9.34
CA LEU A 530 4.10 3.10 -9.77
C LEU A 530 4.95 3.97 -8.83
N SER A 531 6.07 3.42 -8.35
CA SER A 531 7.10 4.20 -7.67
C SER A 531 8.39 4.22 -8.48
N ILE A 532 8.78 5.39 -8.98
CA ILE A 532 10.07 5.57 -9.66
C ILE A 532 11.17 5.76 -8.61
N VAL A 533 12.02 4.75 -8.46
CA VAL A 533 13.11 4.70 -7.49
C VAL A 533 14.39 5.22 -8.15
N ASN A 534 14.40 6.52 -8.44
CA ASN A 534 15.47 7.23 -9.14
C ASN A 534 16.45 7.97 -8.20
N ALA A 535 16.51 7.55 -6.93
CA ALA A 535 17.58 7.92 -6.00
C ALA A 535 18.09 6.69 -5.25
N ASP A 536 19.41 6.49 -5.27
CA ASP A 536 20.14 5.49 -4.50
C ASP A 536 20.61 6.10 -3.18
N PHE A 537 20.61 5.31 -2.10
CA PHE A 537 20.98 5.74 -0.76
C PHE A 537 21.93 4.75 -0.10
N SER A 538 22.98 5.28 0.53
CA SER A 538 23.77 4.58 1.53
C SER A 538 23.46 5.15 2.92
N SER A 539 24.17 4.67 3.93
CA SER A 539 24.11 5.21 5.29
C SER A 539 24.58 6.67 5.39
N THR A 540 25.41 7.14 4.44
CA THR A 540 26.11 8.43 4.49
C THR A 540 25.89 9.32 3.27
N SER A 541 25.45 8.76 2.15
CA SER A 541 25.32 9.44 0.85
C SER A 541 24.00 9.14 0.15
N PHE A 542 23.67 9.98 -0.83
CA PHE A 542 22.67 9.69 -1.85
C PHE A 542 23.18 10.10 -3.23
N ARG A 543 22.64 9.48 -4.26
CA ARG A 543 22.82 9.85 -5.68
C ARG A 543 21.46 9.84 -6.34
N VAL A 544 21.18 10.83 -7.18
CA VAL A 544 19.97 10.87 -8.00
C VAL A 544 20.37 10.56 -9.44
N SER A 545 19.76 9.53 -10.02
CA SER A 545 20.16 8.96 -11.32
C SER A 545 18.97 8.92 -12.26
N ARG A 546 19.18 8.88 -13.59
CA ARG A 546 18.06 8.77 -14.53
C ARG A 546 17.38 7.39 -14.43
N ALA A 547 16.06 7.38 -14.30
CA ALA A 547 15.24 6.19 -14.54
C ALA A 547 14.51 6.32 -15.87
N THR A 548 14.73 5.36 -16.75
CA THR A 548 14.10 5.28 -18.07
C THR A 548 13.21 4.06 -18.12
N ILE A 549 11.93 4.26 -18.43
CA ILE A 549 10.98 3.19 -18.81
C ILE A 549 10.92 3.18 -20.34
N GLY A 550 11.20 2.03 -20.95
CA GLY A 550 11.18 1.88 -22.41
C GLY A 550 9.80 2.12 -23.04
N PRO A 551 9.73 2.30 -24.37
CA PRO A 551 8.49 2.46 -25.12
C PRO A 551 7.66 1.18 -25.21
N ARG A 552 6.35 1.34 -25.46
CA ARG A 552 5.35 0.27 -25.66
C ARG A 552 5.19 -0.68 -24.45
N ASN A 553 5.63 -0.26 -23.28
CA ASN A 553 5.55 -1.05 -22.05
C ASN A 553 4.16 -0.91 -21.41
N PHE A 554 3.70 -1.98 -20.76
CA PHE A 554 2.56 -1.92 -19.85
C PHE A 554 3.06 -2.12 -18.42
N LEU A 555 2.71 -1.24 -17.48
CA LEU A 555 3.04 -1.37 -16.07
C LEU A 555 1.77 -1.52 -15.25
N GLY A 556 1.58 -2.71 -14.66
CA GLY A 556 0.52 -3.04 -13.72
C GLY A 556 0.73 -2.41 -12.34
N ASN A 557 -0.06 -2.86 -11.36
CA ASN A 557 -0.23 -2.09 -10.13
C ASN A 557 0.90 -2.30 -9.10
N ASN A 558 1.19 -1.27 -8.32
CA ASN A 558 2.09 -1.31 -7.16
C ASN A 558 3.56 -1.69 -7.47
N ILE A 559 4.09 -1.30 -8.63
CA ILE A 559 5.48 -1.59 -9.03
C ILE A 559 6.46 -0.61 -8.38
N ALA A 560 7.67 -1.07 -8.03
CA ALA A 560 8.83 -0.22 -7.74
C ALA A 560 9.82 -0.33 -8.91
N TYR A 561 10.05 0.75 -9.64
CA TYR A 561 10.88 0.79 -10.84
C TYR A 561 12.20 1.54 -10.55
N PRO A 562 13.32 0.83 -10.32
CA PRO A 562 14.60 1.44 -10.02
C PRO A 562 15.31 2.00 -11.25
N ALA A 563 16.10 3.07 -11.05
CA ALA A 563 17.10 3.48 -12.02
C ALA A 563 18.02 2.29 -12.35
N GLY A 564 18.30 2.03 -13.62
CA GLY A 564 19.10 0.87 -14.06
C GLY A 564 18.36 -0.48 -14.13
N GLY A 565 17.03 -0.49 -14.02
CA GLY A 565 16.19 -1.68 -14.26
C GLY A 565 16.41 -2.30 -15.64
N ARG A 566 16.36 -3.64 -15.72
CA ARG A 566 16.72 -4.45 -16.91
C ARG A 566 15.52 -4.76 -17.80
N THR A 567 14.77 -3.72 -18.14
CA THR A 567 13.56 -3.80 -18.98
C THR A 567 13.63 -2.78 -20.10
N GLY A 568 13.63 -3.26 -21.34
CA GLY A 568 13.70 -2.46 -22.56
C GLY A 568 12.30 -2.15 -23.10
N GLU A 569 12.09 -2.44 -24.38
CA GLU A 569 10.83 -2.14 -25.09
C GLU A 569 9.81 -3.28 -25.02
N ASN A 570 8.54 -2.90 -25.22
CA ASN A 570 7.39 -3.80 -25.34
C ASN A 570 7.32 -4.87 -24.24
N CYS A 571 7.54 -4.48 -22.99
CA CYS A 571 7.47 -5.34 -21.81
C CYS A 571 6.15 -5.15 -21.05
N LEU A 572 5.55 -6.25 -20.58
CA LEU A 572 4.42 -6.21 -19.64
C LEU A 572 4.93 -6.48 -18.22
N LEU A 573 4.93 -5.47 -17.36
CA LEU A 573 5.31 -5.61 -15.95
C LEU A 573 4.04 -5.82 -15.13
N ALA A 574 3.83 -7.02 -14.58
CA ALA A 574 2.59 -7.35 -13.87
C ALA A 574 2.49 -6.69 -12.48
N THR A 575 1.30 -6.73 -11.88
CA THR A 575 1.04 -6.24 -10.53
C THR A 575 2.03 -6.83 -9.52
N LYS A 576 2.63 -5.97 -8.67
CA LYS A 576 3.66 -6.31 -7.67
C LYS A 576 4.92 -7.00 -8.23
N VAL A 577 5.22 -6.95 -9.52
CA VAL A 577 6.45 -7.54 -10.05
C VAL A 577 7.71 -6.88 -9.47
N LEU A 578 8.74 -7.68 -9.20
CA LEU A 578 10.10 -7.19 -8.94
C LEU A 578 10.76 -6.82 -10.27
N VAL A 579 11.17 -5.57 -10.44
CA VAL A 579 11.91 -5.15 -11.65
C VAL A 579 13.37 -5.62 -11.52
N PRO A 580 13.89 -6.45 -12.46
CA PRO A 580 15.24 -6.99 -12.38
C PRO A 580 16.30 -5.88 -12.49
N LEU A 581 17.43 -6.05 -11.80
CA LEU A 581 18.58 -5.14 -11.82
C LEU A 581 19.82 -5.73 -12.51
N ASP A 582 19.81 -7.05 -12.69
CA ASP A 582 20.84 -7.90 -13.27
C ASP A 582 20.31 -8.75 -14.43
N GLY A 583 21.21 -9.47 -15.09
CA GLY A 583 20.92 -10.23 -16.30
C GLY A 583 20.73 -9.36 -17.54
N GLU A 584 20.18 -9.99 -18.58
CA GLU A 584 19.90 -9.37 -19.87
C GLU A 584 18.72 -8.39 -19.78
N VAL A 585 18.74 -7.36 -20.63
CA VAL A 585 17.63 -6.41 -20.78
C VAL A 585 16.48 -7.12 -21.47
N ARG A 586 15.40 -7.35 -20.74
CA ARG A 586 14.21 -8.03 -21.26
C ARG A 586 13.49 -7.15 -22.27
N THR A 587 13.05 -7.71 -23.38
CA THR A 587 12.30 -7.03 -24.44
C THR A 587 11.22 -7.96 -25.00
N GLY A 588 10.04 -7.43 -25.34
CA GLY A 588 8.98 -8.23 -25.96
C GLY A 588 8.35 -9.32 -25.06
N VAL A 589 8.60 -9.32 -23.76
CA VAL A 589 8.12 -10.33 -22.78
C VAL A 589 7.26 -9.71 -21.68
N GLY A 590 6.45 -10.52 -21.01
CA GLY A 590 5.88 -10.16 -19.72
C GLY A 590 6.76 -10.60 -18.56
N LEU A 591 6.68 -9.91 -17.42
CA LEU A 591 7.34 -10.27 -16.16
C LEU A 591 6.30 -10.29 -15.04
N LEU A 592 6.31 -11.37 -14.25
CA LEU A 592 5.41 -11.59 -13.12
C LEU A 592 6.18 -12.07 -11.88
N GLY A 593 5.70 -11.71 -10.70
CA GLY A 593 6.20 -12.24 -9.43
C GLY A 593 7.38 -11.49 -8.81
N SER A 594 7.77 -11.95 -7.62
CA SER A 594 8.94 -11.49 -6.87
C SER A 594 9.57 -12.70 -6.19
N PRO A 595 10.73 -13.23 -6.64
CA PRO A 595 11.50 -12.79 -7.81
C PRO A 595 10.72 -12.92 -9.12
N CYS A 596 11.05 -12.09 -10.11
CA CYS A 596 10.33 -12.08 -11.38
C CYS A 596 10.70 -13.28 -12.27
N PHE A 597 9.70 -13.82 -12.97
CA PHE A 597 9.86 -14.78 -14.06
C PHE A 597 9.12 -14.28 -15.31
N GLU A 598 9.49 -14.81 -16.47
CA GLU A 598 8.87 -14.44 -17.75
C GLU A 598 7.49 -15.08 -17.93
N ILE A 599 6.59 -14.32 -18.54
CA ILE A 599 5.28 -14.76 -19.03
C ILE A 599 5.09 -14.20 -20.45
N PRO A 600 4.15 -14.72 -21.26
CA PRO A 600 3.82 -14.12 -22.56
C PRO A 600 3.48 -12.63 -22.44
N ARG A 601 3.96 -11.82 -23.38
CA ARG A 601 3.72 -10.36 -23.43
C ARG A 601 2.25 -10.01 -23.66
N SER A 602 1.53 -10.87 -24.36
CA SER A 602 0.11 -10.73 -24.69
C SER A 602 -0.51 -12.11 -24.84
N VAL A 603 -1.83 -12.18 -24.68
CA VAL A 603 -2.67 -13.35 -25.00
C VAL A 603 -3.87 -12.87 -25.82
N GLU A 604 -4.37 -13.68 -26.76
CA GLU A 604 -5.39 -13.27 -27.76
C GLU A 604 -6.63 -12.58 -27.18
N ARG A 605 -7.02 -12.92 -25.95
CA ARG A 605 -8.18 -12.31 -25.29
C ARG A 605 -8.02 -10.80 -25.03
N ASP A 606 -6.79 -10.30 -25.01
CA ASP A 606 -6.47 -8.91 -24.69
C ASP A 606 -6.48 -8.01 -25.94
N SER A 607 -6.21 -8.57 -27.12
CA SER A 607 -6.25 -7.85 -28.41
C SER A 607 -7.67 -7.64 -28.94
N ARG A 608 -8.70 -8.17 -28.27
CA ARG A 608 -10.13 -8.04 -28.65
C ARG A 608 -10.56 -6.59 -28.91
N PHE A 609 -9.93 -5.62 -28.25
CA PHE A 609 -10.26 -4.20 -28.37
C PHE A 609 -9.21 -3.37 -29.12
N ASP A 610 -8.20 -3.99 -29.76
CA ASP A 610 -7.11 -3.25 -30.41
C ASP A 610 -7.55 -2.42 -31.62
N HIS A 611 -8.65 -2.77 -32.28
CA HIS A 611 -9.26 -1.93 -33.32
C HIS A 611 -9.60 -0.52 -32.80
N LEU A 612 -10.02 -0.38 -31.54
CA LEU A 612 -10.33 0.92 -30.90
C LEU A 612 -9.08 1.76 -30.60
N ARG A 613 -7.88 1.19 -30.73
CA ARG A 613 -6.58 1.82 -30.46
C ARG A 613 -5.92 2.42 -31.70
N THR A 614 -6.59 2.42 -32.86
CA THR A 614 -5.98 2.82 -34.13
C THR A 614 -6.86 3.79 -34.94
N GLY A 615 -6.20 4.63 -35.75
CA GLY A 615 -6.84 5.53 -36.72
C GLY A 615 -7.86 6.51 -36.13
N GLY A 616 -8.77 6.99 -36.99
CA GLY A 616 -9.80 7.97 -36.62
C GLY A 616 -10.92 7.44 -35.70
N GLU A 617 -10.87 6.18 -35.28
CA GLU A 617 -11.68 5.66 -34.16
C GLU A 617 -11.10 6.18 -32.84
N LEU A 618 -9.79 5.99 -32.63
CA LEU A 618 -9.07 6.44 -31.44
C LEU A 618 -9.27 7.95 -31.21
N ASP A 619 -9.13 8.79 -32.24
CA ASP A 619 -9.32 10.24 -32.12
C ASP A 619 -10.72 10.62 -31.60
N ARG A 620 -11.76 9.94 -32.09
CA ARG A 620 -13.15 10.14 -31.62
C ARG A 620 -13.31 9.70 -30.17
N HIS A 621 -12.74 8.55 -29.80
CA HIS A 621 -12.80 8.04 -28.43
C HIS A 621 -12.00 8.92 -27.45
N LEU A 622 -10.80 9.37 -27.81
CA LEU A 622 -10.00 10.32 -27.03
C LEU A 622 -10.72 11.66 -26.87
N ALA A 623 -11.31 12.22 -27.93
CA ALA A 623 -12.08 13.46 -27.84
C ALA A 623 -13.30 13.31 -26.92
N ALA A 624 -14.00 12.17 -26.97
CA ALA A 624 -15.11 11.87 -26.07
C ALA A 624 -14.65 11.66 -24.61
N LYS A 625 -13.58 10.90 -24.39
CA LYS A 625 -12.98 10.67 -23.08
C LYS A 625 -12.44 11.96 -22.46
N ASN A 626 -11.79 12.83 -23.24
CA ASN A 626 -11.32 14.15 -22.78
C ASN A 626 -12.48 15.03 -22.30
N ARG A 627 -13.59 15.11 -23.05
CA ARG A 627 -14.80 15.82 -22.60
C ARG A 627 -15.39 15.21 -21.33
N TYR A 628 -15.33 13.89 -21.17
CA TYR A 628 -15.77 13.21 -19.95
C TYR A 628 -14.84 13.50 -18.76
N ASN A 629 -13.53 13.47 -18.98
CA ASN A 629 -12.49 13.72 -17.98
C ASN A 629 -12.58 15.16 -17.47
N LEU A 630 -12.75 16.16 -18.33
CA LEU A 630 -13.00 17.55 -17.92
C LEU A 630 -14.23 17.68 -17.01
N ARG A 631 -15.34 17.01 -17.35
CA ARG A 631 -16.55 16.99 -16.51
C ARG A 631 -16.29 16.29 -15.16
N THR A 632 -15.51 15.22 -15.16
CA THR A 632 -15.09 14.51 -13.95
C THR A 632 -14.17 15.36 -13.07
N MET A 633 -13.21 16.07 -13.64
CA MET A 633 -12.31 17.00 -12.92
C MET A 633 -13.08 18.20 -12.36
N ALA A 634 -13.98 18.79 -13.13
CA ALA A 634 -14.85 19.87 -12.66
C ALA A 634 -15.75 19.40 -11.51
N LEU A 635 -16.34 18.20 -11.61
CA LEU A 635 -17.13 17.59 -10.53
C LEU A 635 -16.27 17.29 -9.29
N PHE A 636 -15.06 16.76 -9.46
CA PHE A 636 -14.12 16.53 -8.36
C PHE A 636 -13.77 17.83 -7.65
N LEU A 637 -13.38 18.88 -8.38
CA LEU A 637 -13.08 20.19 -7.81
C LEU A 637 -14.30 20.79 -7.11
N PHE A 638 -15.49 20.71 -7.72
CA PHE A 638 -16.74 21.19 -7.11
C PHE A 638 -17.09 20.45 -5.81
N LEU A 639 -16.99 19.12 -5.77
CA LEU A 639 -17.28 18.33 -4.57
C LEU A 639 -16.22 18.54 -3.47
N ARG A 640 -14.95 18.68 -3.83
CA ARG A 640 -13.87 18.97 -2.87
C ARG A 640 -13.94 20.39 -2.33
N TRP A 641 -14.35 21.35 -3.16
CA TRP A 641 -14.69 22.71 -2.74
C TRP A 641 -15.93 22.73 -1.85
N LEU A 642 -17.02 22.02 -2.19
CA LEU A 642 -18.23 21.94 -1.36
C LEU A 642 -17.96 21.33 0.02
N HIS A 643 -17.10 20.31 0.10
CA HIS A 643 -16.58 19.78 1.36
C HIS A 643 -15.81 20.84 2.16
N THR A 644 -14.94 21.60 1.48
CA THR A 644 -14.18 22.69 2.10
C THR A 644 -15.08 23.84 2.56
N LEU A 645 -16.08 24.23 1.78
CA LEU A 645 -17.11 25.21 2.14
C LEU A 645 -17.87 24.78 3.40
N ALA A 646 -18.26 23.52 3.51
CA ALA A 646 -18.90 23.00 4.71
C ALA A 646 -17.97 23.03 5.93
N LEU A 647 -16.69 22.63 5.79
CA LEU A 647 -15.70 22.75 6.87
C LEU A 647 -15.43 24.20 7.28
N THR A 648 -15.31 25.12 6.31
CA THR A 648 -15.19 26.56 6.54
C THR A 648 -16.43 27.11 7.26
N ALA A 649 -17.64 26.69 6.87
CA ALA A 649 -18.87 27.04 7.56
C ALA A 649 -18.91 26.51 9.00
N PHE A 650 -18.50 25.25 9.26
CA PHE A 650 -18.38 24.74 10.62
C PHE A 650 -17.36 25.53 11.45
N GLY A 651 -16.22 25.92 10.87
CA GLY A 651 -15.20 26.73 11.55
C GLY A 651 -15.74 28.11 11.91
N LEU A 652 -16.40 28.78 10.95
CA LEU A 652 -17.02 30.07 11.15
C LEU A 652 -18.17 30.03 12.17
N ALA A 653 -19.02 28.99 12.13
CA ALA A 653 -20.06 28.78 13.12
C ALA A 653 -19.47 28.51 14.51
N SER A 654 -18.33 27.82 14.60
CA SER A 654 -17.61 27.60 15.86
C SER A 654 -17.11 28.91 16.46
N VAL A 655 -16.61 29.84 15.65
CA VAL A 655 -16.25 31.20 16.10
C VAL A 655 -17.48 31.96 16.59
N SER A 656 -18.56 31.99 15.80
CA SER A 656 -19.79 32.73 16.18
C SER A 656 -20.49 32.18 17.43
N MET A 657 -20.44 30.86 17.66
CA MET A 657 -21.02 30.23 18.84
C MET A 657 -20.07 30.23 20.06
N TYR A 658 -18.82 30.67 19.90
CA TYR A 658 -17.82 30.65 20.98
C TYR A 658 -18.26 31.49 22.19
N GLY A 659 -18.86 32.66 21.97
CA GLY A 659 -19.37 33.52 23.06
C GLY A 659 -20.53 32.92 23.87
N VAL A 660 -21.18 31.86 23.36
CA VAL A 660 -22.33 31.20 24.02
C VAL A 660 -21.95 29.83 24.61
N LEU A 661 -21.19 29.03 23.85
CA LEU A 661 -20.82 27.65 24.21
C LEU A 661 -19.38 27.52 24.74
N GLY A 662 -18.60 28.60 24.73
CA GLY A 662 -17.22 28.62 25.17
C GLY A 662 -16.36 27.55 24.47
N HIS A 663 -15.42 26.99 25.22
CA HIS A 663 -14.49 25.97 24.71
C HIS A 663 -15.17 24.67 24.21
N VAL A 664 -16.44 24.42 24.57
CA VAL A 664 -17.18 23.21 24.15
C VAL A 664 -17.30 23.14 22.63
N VAL A 665 -17.53 24.28 21.95
CA VAL A 665 -17.70 24.28 20.48
C VAL A 665 -16.41 23.94 19.75
N ILE A 666 -15.26 24.39 20.27
CA ILE A 666 -13.93 24.08 19.70
C ILE A 666 -13.58 22.61 19.97
N GLY A 667 -13.90 22.09 21.15
CA GLY A 667 -13.77 20.66 21.46
C GLY A 667 -14.66 19.76 20.59
N ALA A 668 -15.86 20.23 20.23
CA ALA A 668 -16.80 19.51 19.38
C ALA A 668 -16.48 19.61 17.88
N TYR A 669 -15.67 20.59 17.45
CA TYR A 669 -15.34 20.82 16.03
C TYR A 669 -14.73 19.59 15.37
N VAL A 670 -13.73 18.96 16.00
CA VAL A 670 -13.04 17.76 15.45
C VAL A 670 -13.99 16.56 15.29
N PRO A 671 -14.75 16.11 16.29
CA PRO A 671 -15.68 14.99 16.10
C PRO A 671 -16.83 15.30 15.14
N ILE A 672 -17.36 16.54 15.12
CA ILE A 672 -18.40 16.95 14.16
C ILE A 672 -17.85 16.92 12.73
N THR A 673 -16.71 17.56 12.48
CA THR A 673 -16.13 17.63 11.12
C THR A 673 -15.62 16.28 10.62
N LEU A 674 -15.12 15.41 11.50
CA LEU A 674 -14.78 14.03 11.15
C LEU A 674 -16.03 13.24 10.75
N THR A 675 -17.09 13.30 11.56
CA THR A 675 -18.36 12.61 11.30
C THR A 675 -18.99 13.11 9.99
N PHE A 676 -19.03 14.43 9.81
CA PHE A 676 -19.47 15.06 8.56
C PHE A 676 -18.63 14.58 7.37
N THR A 677 -17.29 14.57 7.48
CA THR A 677 -16.41 14.16 6.39
C THR A 677 -16.65 12.70 5.98
N ALA A 678 -16.81 11.80 6.94
CA ALA A 678 -17.11 10.40 6.66
C ALA A 678 -18.48 10.24 5.97
N LEU A 679 -19.53 10.86 6.52
CA LEU A 679 -20.88 10.80 5.94
C LEU A 679 -20.95 11.51 4.57
N TYR A 680 -20.20 12.59 4.37
CA TYR A 680 -20.11 13.33 3.13
C TYR A 680 -19.50 12.47 2.02
N PHE A 681 -18.34 11.84 2.24
CA PHE A 681 -17.73 11.00 1.21
C PHE A 681 -18.48 9.69 0.98
N VAL A 682 -19.13 9.12 2.02
CA VAL A 682 -20.13 8.06 1.85
C VAL A 682 -21.25 8.50 0.90
N LEU A 683 -21.86 9.66 1.15
CA LEU A 683 -22.96 10.16 0.31
C LEU A 683 -22.49 10.46 -1.11
N VAL A 684 -21.33 11.09 -1.28
CA VAL A 684 -20.73 11.38 -2.60
C VAL A 684 -20.52 10.08 -3.37
N GLU A 685 -19.90 9.06 -2.78
CA GLU A 685 -19.67 7.78 -3.45
C GLU A 685 -21.00 7.13 -3.84
N ARG A 686 -21.98 7.09 -2.93
CA ARG A 686 -23.31 6.54 -3.23
C ARG A 686 -24.04 7.31 -4.34
N CYS A 687 -23.93 8.64 -4.38
CA CYS A 687 -24.49 9.45 -5.46
C CYS A 687 -23.81 9.19 -6.81
N VAL A 688 -22.47 9.08 -6.84
CA VAL A 688 -21.71 8.71 -8.06
C VAL A 688 -22.08 7.30 -8.52
N ALA A 689 -22.21 6.36 -7.57
CA ALA A 689 -22.68 4.99 -7.77
C ALA A 689 -24.20 4.87 -8.09
N ARG A 690 -24.95 5.99 -8.05
CA ARG A 690 -26.42 6.04 -8.16
C ARG A 690 -27.15 5.08 -7.20
N PHE A 691 -26.57 4.85 -6.03
CA PHE A 691 -27.01 3.89 -5.00
C PHE A 691 -27.11 2.43 -5.49
N ARG A 692 -26.47 2.09 -6.61
CA ARG A 692 -26.45 0.73 -7.18
C ARG A 692 -25.14 0.01 -6.84
N PRO A 693 -25.17 -1.32 -6.66
CA PRO A 693 -23.95 -2.11 -6.60
C PRO A 693 -23.26 -2.14 -7.96
N LEU A 694 -21.94 -2.27 -7.96
CA LEU A 694 -21.15 -2.54 -9.16
C LEU A 694 -21.47 -3.93 -9.70
N SER A 695 -21.40 -4.06 -11.02
CA SER A 695 -21.45 -5.34 -11.74
C SER A 695 -20.04 -5.72 -12.21
N PRO A 696 -19.64 -7.00 -12.16
CA PRO A 696 -18.53 -7.51 -12.96
C PRO A 696 -18.65 -7.07 -14.43
N ARG A 697 -17.54 -6.61 -15.02
CA ARG A 697 -17.47 -6.11 -16.40
C ARG A 697 -16.14 -6.44 -17.06
N LEU A 698 -16.21 -6.69 -18.36
CA LEU A 698 -15.09 -6.74 -19.30
C LEU A 698 -15.38 -5.69 -20.39
N CYS A 699 -14.56 -4.64 -20.48
CA CYS A 699 -14.73 -3.58 -21.48
C CYS A 699 -13.38 -2.90 -21.81
N SER A 700 -13.33 -2.14 -22.89
CA SER A 700 -12.17 -1.29 -23.20
C SER A 700 -12.10 -0.06 -22.28
N ILE A 701 -10.92 0.53 -22.13
CA ILE A 701 -10.75 1.86 -21.50
C ILE A 701 -11.44 3.01 -22.26
N TYR A 702 -11.94 2.74 -23.47
CA TYR A 702 -12.73 3.66 -24.30
C TYR A 702 -14.25 3.48 -24.15
N ASP A 703 -14.70 2.54 -23.30
CA ASP A 703 -16.11 2.38 -22.95
C ASP A 703 -16.55 3.48 -21.94
N PRO A 704 -17.68 4.18 -22.17
CA PRO A 704 -18.23 5.15 -21.21
C PRO A 704 -18.48 4.60 -19.80
N TYR A 705 -18.70 3.29 -19.63
CA TYR A 705 -18.74 2.63 -18.33
C TYR A 705 -17.41 2.76 -17.59
N PHE A 706 -16.28 2.52 -18.27
CA PHE A 706 -14.96 2.61 -17.65
C PHE A 706 -14.67 4.04 -17.20
N TRP A 707 -15.01 5.07 -18.00
CA TRP A 707 -14.81 6.46 -17.60
C TRP A 707 -15.63 6.83 -16.34
N TRP A 708 -16.82 6.25 -16.19
CA TRP A 708 -17.61 6.36 -14.97
C TRP A 708 -16.99 5.61 -13.78
N HIS A 709 -16.34 4.47 -14.02
CA HIS A 709 -15.61 3.72 -13.01
C HIS A 709 -14.33 4.47 -12.56
N GLU A 710 -13.59 5.09 -13.48
CA GLU A 710 -12.47 6.02 -13.17
C GLU A 710 -12.93 7.22 -12.32
N ARG A 711 -14.13 7.77 -12.61
CA ARG A 711 -14.73 8.82 -11.76
C ARG A 711 -15.02 8.34 -10.34
N LEU A 712 -15.40 7.08 -10.15
CA LEU A 712 -15.66 6.51 -8.82
C LEU A 712 -14.37 6.41 -8.00
N TRP A 713 -13.26 6.02 -8.62
CA TRP A 713 -11.94 5.97 -7.96
C TRP A 713 -11.43 7.34 -7.49
N LYS A 714 -11.87 8.43 -8.11
CA LYS A 714 -11.54 9.80 -7.67
C LYS A 714 -12.25 10.26 -6.39
N VAL A 715 -13.16 9.45 -5.82
CA VAL A 715 -13.75 9.74 -4.50
C VAL A 715 -12.72 9.41 -3.41
N PRO A 716 -12.27 10.39 -2.59
CA PRO A 716 -11.20 10.16 -1.61
C PRO A 716 -11.59 9.13 -0.55
N ASP A 717 -10.65 8.27 -0.18
CA ASP A 717 -10.83 7.20 0.81
C ASP A 717 -9.80 7.21 1.95
N HIS A 718 -8.69 7.94 1.82
CA HIS A 718 -7.69 8.11 2.88
C HIS A 718 -8.25 8.63 4.22
N TYR A 719 -9.43 9.26 4.24
CA TYR A 719 -10.13 9.62 5.47
C TYR A 719 -10.46 8.39 6.33
N LEU A 720 -10.57 7.20 5.72
CA LEU A 720 -10.84 5.93 6.41
C LEU A 720 -9.70 5.50 7.34
N ASN A 721 -8.47 5.97 7.11
CA ASN A 721 -7.29 5.58 7.90
C ASN A 721 -7.38 5.96 9.39
N ILE A 722 -8.15 7.01 9.73
CA ILE A 722 -8.38 7.41 11.12
C ILE A 722 -9.25 6.41 11.89
N PHE A 723 -10.00 5.56 11.19
CA PHE A 723 -10.85 4.53 11.78
C PHE A 723 -10.17 3.15 11.84
N ASN A 724 -8.91 3.02 11.40
CA ASN A 724 -8.17 1.76 11.45
C ASN A 724 -8.10 1.21 12.89
N GLY A 725 -8.42 -0.08 13.05
CA GLY A 725 -8.53 -0.76 14.35
C GLY A 725 -9.80 -0.41 15.14
N THR A 726 -10.82 0.20 14.53
CA THR A 726 -12.07 0.56 15.23
C THR A 726 -13.30 -0.13 14.63
N PRO A 727 -14.35 -0.41 15.43
CA PRO A 727 -15.66 -0.85 14.94
C PRO A 727 -16.30 0.10 13.91
N PHE A 728 -15.96 1.39 13.95
CA PHE A 728 -16.54 2.43 13.09
C PHE A 728 -16.16 2.27 11.62
N LYS A 729 -14.95 1.75 11.32
CA LYS A 729 -14.56 1.48 9.92
C LYS A 729 -15.51 0.46 9.26
N ASN A 730 -15.94 -0.56 10.00
CA ASN A 730 -16.92 -1.53 9.53
C ASN A 730 -18.33 -0.93 9.33
N VAL A 731 -18.70 0.11 10.09
CA VAL A 731 -19.96 0.84 9.85
C VAL A 731 -19.85 1.60 8.53
N ILE A 732 -18.74 2.31 8.32
CA ILE A 732 -18.50 3.05 7.08
C ILE A 732 -18.43 2.11 5.88
N TRP A 733 -17.78 0.94 5.98
CA TRP A 733 -17.76 -0.06 4.90
C TRP A 733 -19.17 -0.53 4.49
N ARG A 734 -20.06 -0.77 5.45
CA ARG A 734 -21.47 -1.10 5.13
C ARG A 734 -22.23 0.08 4.53
N LEU A 735 -21.98 1.29 5.03
CA LEU A 735 -22.56 2.51 4.46
C LEU A 735 -22.07 2.76 3.01
N LEU A 736 -20.84 2.36 2.66
CA LEU A 736 -20.30 2.35 1.28
C LEU A 736 -20.81 1.16 0.44
N GLY A 737 -21.30 0.10 1.09
CA GLY A 737 -21.96 -1.03 0.43
C GLY A 737 -21.11 -2.29 0.31
N VAL A 738 -20.00 -2.36 1.04
CA VAL A 738 -19.24 -3.59 1.24
C VAL A 738 -20.10 -4.58 2.02
N ARG A 739 -20.15 -5.84 1.56
CA ARG A 739 -20.80 -6.93 2.28
C ARG A 739 -19.88 -7.40 3.42
N THR A 740 -19.94 -6.71 4.55
CA THR A 740 -19.02 -6.92 5.70
C THR A 740 -19.69 -7.64 6.87
N GLY A 741 -19.14 -8.79 7.25
CA GLY A 741 -19.54 -9.60 8.40
C GLY A 741 -19.25 -8.98 9.76
N ARG A 742 -19.70 -9.64 10.81
CA ARG A 742 -19.67 -9.18 12.21
C ARG A 742 -18.24 -9.17 12.74
N ARG A 743 -17.90 -8.16 13.55
CA ARG A 743 -16.64 -8.05 14.31
C ARG A 743 -15.32 -8.12 13.51
N VAL A 744 -15.37 -7.95 12.19
CA VAL A 744 -14.18 -7.82 11.32
C VAL A 744 -13.17 -6.85 11.92
N PHE A 745 -11.91 -7.25 11.96
CA PHE A 745 -10.81 -6.40 12.36
C PHE A 745 -10.12 -5.84 11.11
N ASP A 746 -10.22 -4.53 10.89
CA ASP A 746 -9.56 -3.85 9.78
C ASP A 746 -8.56 -2.82 10.31
N ASP A 747 -7.28 -3.09 10.08
CA ASP A 747 -6.15 -2.32 10.61
C ASP A 747 -5.51 -1.37 9.57
N GLY A 748 -6.11 -1.26 8.39
CA GLY A 748 -5.56 -0.51 7.26
C GLY A 748 -5.70 -1.23 5.92
N CYS A 749 -6.77 -1.99 5.72
CA CYS A 749 -7.11 -2.59 4.44
C CYS A 749 -7.61 -1.53 3.44
N TYR A 750 -7.19 -1.66 2.18
CA TYR A 750 -7.57 -0.81 1.05
C TYR A 750 -8.52 -1.56 0.10
N LEU A 751 -9.73 -1.05 -0.10
CA LEU A 751 -10.75 -1.62 -0.99
C LEU A 751 -11.05 -0.63 -2.13
N THR A 752 -10.84 -1.06 -3.38
CA THR A 752 -11.19 -0.28 -4.59
C THR A 752 -12.69 -0.38 -4.89
N GLU A 753 -13.18 -1.53 -5.34
CA GLU A 753 -14.59 -1.75 -5.70
C GLU A 753 -15.39 -2.27 -4.49
N ARG A 754 -15.71 -1.36 -3.58
CA ARG A 754 -16.41 -1.65 -2.31
C ARG A 754 -17.59 -2.62 -2.44
N THR A 755 -18.43 -2.47 -3.46
CA THR A 755 -19.64 -3.31 -3.65
C THR A 755 -19.41 -4.64 -4.39
N LEU A 756 -18.21 -4.89 -4.93
CA LEU A 756 -17.84 -6.21 -5.47
C LEU A 756 -17.31 -7.14 -4.37
N ALA A 757 -16.63 -6.58 -3.36
CA ALA A 757 -16.08 -7.31 -2.22
C ALA A 757 -17.18 -7.90 -1.29
N ALA A 758 -16.89 -9.08 -0.75
CA ALA A 758 -17.56 -9.64 0.43
C ALA A 758 -16.51 -10.14 1.44
N ILE A 759 -16.76 -9.88 2.73
CA ILE A 759 -15.86 -10.19 3.83
C ILE A 759 -16.71 -10.84 4.93
N GLY A 760 -16.36 -12.07 5.32
CA GLY A 760 -17.07 -12.84 6.34
C GLY A 760 -16.99 -12.29 7.76
N ASP A 761 -17.58 -13.03 8.70
CA ASP A 761 -17.52 -12.72 10.14
C ASP A 761 -16.10 -12.94 10.68
N ASP A 762 -15.69 -12.14 11.67
CA ASP A 762 -14.43 -12.28 12.42
C ASP A 762 -13.12 -12.24 11.60
N CYS A 763 -13.16 -11.81 10.32
CA CYS A 763 -11.97 -11.67 9.48
C CYS A 763 -10.96 -10.65 10.03
N THR A 764 -9.68 -10.85 9.71
CA THR A 764 -8.55 -10.04 10.20
C THR A 764 -7.75 -9.48 9.01
N LEU A 765 -7.88 -8.18 8.76
CA LEU A 765 -7.26 -7.48 7.64
C LEU A 765 -6.12 -6.59 8.16
N SER A 766 -4.87 -7.01 7.94
CA SER A 766 -3.69 -6.32 8.45
C SER A 766 -3.43 -4.98 7.74
N ALA A 767 -2.61 -4.14 8.37
CA ALA A 767 -2.16 -2.87 7.82
C ALA A 767 -1.55 -3.03 6.41
N GLY A 768 -1.96 -2.18 5.47
CA GLY A 768 -1.44 -2.18 4.09
C GLY A 768 -1.95 -3.30 3.21
N SER A 769 -2.84 -4.18 3.70
CA SER A 769 -3.49 -5.18 2.83
C SER A 769 -4.41 -4.50 1.80
N LYS A 770 -4.57 -5.11 0.62
CA LYS A 770 -5.37 -4.57 -0.50
C LYS A 770 -6.30 -5.64 -1.06
N ILE A 771 -7.57 -5.28 -1.27
CA ILE A 771 -8.55 -6.09 -1.99
C ILE A 771 -8.94 -5.29 -3.24
N GLN A 772 -8.46 -5.74 -4.40
CA GLN A 772 -8.68 -5.11 -5.70
C GLN A 772 -9.54 -6.02 -6.57
N CYS A 773 -10.79 -5.62 -6.83
CA CYS A 773 -11.76 -6.44 -7.57
C CYS A 773 -11.78 -6.10 -9.07
N HIS A 774 -10.69 -5.54 -9.57
CA HIS A 774 -10.47 -5.29 -10.99
C HIS A 774 -9.01 -5.52 -11.39
N SER A 775 -8.77 -5.51 -12.70
CA SER A 775 -7.48 -5.30 -13.32
C SER A 775 -7.66 -4.48 -14.59
N GLN A 776 -6.62 -3.73 -14.94
CA GLN A 776 -6.49 -3.06 -16.23
C GLN A 776 -5.25 -3.68 -16.87
N GLU A 777 -5.41 -4.25 -18.06
CA GLU A 777 -4.37 -4.98 -18.78
C GLU A 777 -4.37 -4.45 -20.22
N ASP A 778 -3.35 -3.67 -20.58
CA ASP A 778 -3.11 -3.14 -21.94
C ASP A 778 -4.37 -2.52 -22.62
N GLY A 779 -5.07 -1.62 -21.93
CA GLY A 779 -6.29 -0.97 -22.44
C GLY A 779 -7.59 -1.77 -22.30
N THR A 780 -7.54 -2.97 -21.69
CA THR A 780 -8.72 -3.77 -21.33
C THR A 780 -8.98 -3.72 -19.82
N PHE A 781 -10.17 -3.28 -19.42
CA PHE A 781 -10.64 -3.33 -18.03
C PHE A 781 -11.42 -4.62 -17.76
N LYS A 782 -11.07 -5.29 -16.66
CA LYS A 782 -11.65 -6.56 -16.21
C LYS A 782 -12.02 -6.43 -14.73
N SER A 783 -13.21 -6.84 -14.33
CA SER A 783 -13.64 -6.79 -12.93
C SER A 783 -14.57 -7.95 -12.60
N ASP A 784 -14.43 -8.48 -11.39
CA ASP A 784 -15.26 -9.57 -10.86
C ASP A 784 -15.33 -9.52 -9.34
N ARG A 785 -16.24 -10.27 -8.72
CA ARG A 785 -16.43 -10.32 -7.28
C ARG A 785 -15.25 -11.02 -6.59
N THR A 786 -14.85 -10.49 -5.44
CA THR A 786 -13.89 -11.16 -4.55
C THR A 786 -14.58 -11.44 -3.21
N THR A 787 -14.41 -12.65 -2.68
CA THR A 787 -15.08 -13.11 -1.46
C THR A 787 -14.08 -13.70 -0.47
N LEU A 788 -14.19 -13.29 0.79
CA LEU A 788 -13.47 -13.87 1.92
C LEU A 788 -14.50 -14.51 2.85
N GLY A 789 -14.31 -15.80 3.16
CA GLY A 789 -15.07 -16.54 4.17
C GLY A 789 -14.92 -15.99 5.58
N ALA A 790 -15.52 -16.65 6.57
CA ALA A 790 -15.42 -16.25 7.97
C ALA A 790 -14.03 -16.56 8.54
N GLY A 791 -13.49 -15.67 9.37
CA GLY A 791 -12.21 -15.85 10.05
C GLY A 791 -10.96 -15.74 9.18
N CYS A 792 -11.08 -15.41 7.89
CA CYS A 792 -9.91 -15.26 7.02
C CYS A 792 -8.94 -14.18 7.53
N THR A 793 -7.64 -14.39 7.34
CA THR A 793 -6.59 -13.41 7.67
C THR A 793 -5.85 -12.95 6.42
N LEU A 794 -5.74 -11.62 6.22
CA LEU A 794 -4.81 -11.02 5.27
C LEU A 794 -3.60 -10.45 6.03
N GLY A 795 -2.40 -10.88 5.64
CA GLY A 795 -1.12 -10.40 6.18
C GLY A 795 -0.79 -8.96 5.81
N VAL A 796 0.23 -8.40 6.48
CA VAL A 796 0.71 -7.03 6.25
C VAL A 796 1.14 -6.88 4.79
N GLY A 797 0.60 -5.89 4.06
CA GLY A 797 0.93 -5.66 2.64
C GLY A 797 0.38 -6.69 1.64
N ALA A 798 -0.40 -7.69 2.08
CA ALA A 798 -0.95 -8.72 1.21
C ALA A 798 -1.99 -8.17 0.22
N HIS A 799 -1.97 -8.63 -1.03
CA HIS A 799 -2.79 -8.11 -2.11
C HIS A 799 -3.67 -9.24 -2.69
N VAL A 800 -4.98 -9.10 -2.56
CA VAL A 800 -5.99 -9.99 -3.15
C VAL A 800 -6.54 -9.38 -4.43
N HIS A 801 -6.45 -10.09 -5.54
CA HIS A 801 -6.92 -9.64 -6.85
C HIS A 801 -8.40 -10.04 -7.11
N TYR A 802 -8.88 -9.85 -8.33
CA TYR A 802 -10.30 -10.01 -8.68
C TYR A 802 -10.71 -11.46 -8.95
N GLY A 803 -11.99 -11.79 -8.74
CA GLY A 803 -12.51 -13.14 -8.97
C GLY A 803 -12.06 -14.19 -7.95
N VAL A 804 -11.45 -13.75 -6.84
CA VAL A 804 -10.87 -14.64 -5.82
C VAL A 804 -11.93 -15.08 -4.80
N THR A 805 -11.84 -16.34 -4.37
CA THR A 805 -12.61 -16.87 -3.24
C THR A 805 -11.66 -17.46 -2.21
N MET A 806 -11.68 -16.92 -0.98
CA MET A 806 -10.97 -17.50 0.17
C MET A 806 -11.95 -18.24 1.08
N GLY A 807 -11.70 -19.53 1.33
CA GLY A 807 -12.48 -20.35 2.26
C GLY A 807 -12.32 -19.92 3.72
N ASP A 808 -13.24 -20.38 4.56
CA ASP A 808 -13.28 -20.04 5.99
C ASP A 808 -11.95 -20.33 6.70
N GLY A 809 -11.47 -19.37 7.48
CA GLY A 809 -10.22 -19.45 8.24
C GLY A 809 -8.93 -19.44 7.41
N ALA A 810 -9.00 -19.29 6.08
CA ALA A 810 -7.81 -19.22 5.22
C ALA A 810 -6.91 -18.01 5.56
N VAL A 811 -5.60 -18.19 5.45
CA VAL A 811 -4.58 -17.21 5.81
C VAL A 811 -3.71 -16.88 4.60
N LEU A 812 -3.68 -15.60 4.21
CA LEU A 812 -2.72 -15.08 3.24
C LEU A 812 -1.56 -14.41 4.00
N ALA A 813 -0.33 -14.86 3.75
CA ALA A 813 0.89 -14.40 4.42
C ALA A 813 1.23 -12.93 4.06
N PRO A 814 2.16 -12.27 4.79
CA PRO A 814 2.59 -10.91 4.49
C PRO A 814 3.07 -10.76 3.03
N ASP A 815 2.89 -9.57 2.47
CA ASP A 815 3.25 -9.16 1.10
C ASP A 815 2.67 -10.01 -0.05
N SER A 816 1.95 -11.09 0.24
CA SER A 816 1.63 -12.12 -0.74
C SER A 816 0.62 -11.62 -1.78
N PHE A 817 0.78 -12.03 -3.04
CA PHE A 817 -0.07 -11.61 -4.17
C PHE A 817 -0.95 -12.77 -4.63
N LEU A 818 -2.21 -12.75 -4.20
CA LEU A 818 -3.20 -13.76 -4.55
C LEU A 818 -3.83 -13.41 -5.91
N MET A 819 -3.50 -14.24 -6.90
CA MET A 819 -3.79 -14.02 -8.32
C MET A 819 -5.29 -14.03 -8.66
N LYS A 820 -5.63 -13.44 -9.82
CA LYS A 820 -7.02 -13.40 -10.32
C LYS A 820 -7.62 -14.81 -10.44
N GLY A 821 -8.84 -14.99 -9.96
CA GLY A 821 -9.59 -16.24 -10.09
C GLY A 821 -9.21 -17.36 -9.12
N GLU A 822 -8.26 -17.15 -8.20
CA GLU A 822 -7.83 -18.20 -7.28
C GLU A 822 -8.91 -18.59 -6.26
N GLU A 823 -9.04 -19.90 -6.04
CA GLU A 823 -9.84 -20.49 -4.96
C GLU A 823 -8.88 -21.03 -3.87
N VAL A 824 -8.82 -20.34 -2.74
CA VAL A 824 -8.03 -20.75 -1.57
C VAL A 824 -8.90 -21.65 -0.68
N PRO A 825 -8.50 -22.90 -0.38
CA PRO A 825 -9.28 -23.80 0.45
C PRO A 825 -9.50 -23.26 1.89
N PRO A 826 -10.56 -23.69 2.60
CA PRO A 826 -10.73 -23.40 4.02
C PRO A 826 -9.51 -23.85 4.84
N LEU A 827 -9.14 -23.05 5.84
CA LEU A 827 -7.99 -23.26 6.73
C LEU A 827 -6.61 -23.31 6.03
N ALA A 828 -6.52 -23.12 4.71
CA ALA A 828 -5.25 -23.16 4.00
C ALA A 828 -4.38 -21.93 4.30
N HIS A 829 -3.06 -22.14 4.30
CA HIS A 829 -2.06 -21.09 4.50
C HIS A 829 -1.33 -20.84 3.18
N TRP A 830 -1.45 -19.63 2.63
CA TRP A 830 -0.88 -19.27 1.34
C TRP A 830 0.13 -18.14 1.49
N GLY A 831 1.22 -18.20 0.74
CA GLY A 831 2.28 -17.20 0.75
C GLY A 831 2.99 -17.08 -0.60
N GLY A 832 3.58 -15.91 -0.83
CA GLY A 832 4.42 -15.63 -2.00
C GLY A 832 3.82 -14.65 -3.00
N ASN A 833 4.60 -14.33 -4.03
CA ASN A 833 4.21 -13.48 -5.15
C ASN A 833 4.66 -14.13 -6.49
N PRO A 834 3.78 -14.86 -7.20
CA PRO A 834 2.40 -15.20 -6.85
C PRO A 834 2.26 -16.05 -5.58
N ALA A 835 1.12 -15.93 -4.91
CA ALA A 835 0.82 -16.72 -3.72
C ALA A 835 0.53 -18.18 -4.08
N VAL A 836 1.15 -19.10 -3.34
CA VAL A 836 0.94 -20.56 -3.42
C VAL A 836 0.68 -21.11 -2.03
N GLU A 837 0.19 -22.35 -1.94
CA GLU A 837 0.02 -23.01 -0.65
C GLU A 837 1.38 -23.26 0.03
N THR A 838 1.41 -23.07 1.35
CA THR A 838 2.62 -23.13 2.18
C THR A 838 2.32 -23.85 3.48
N ALA A 839 3.29 -24.60 4.00
CA ALA A 839 3.17 -25.19 5.33
C ALA A 839 2.96 -24.10 6.39
N ALA A 840 2.04 -24.32 7.33
CA ALA A 840 1.75 -23.35 8.38
C ALA A 840 3.01 -23.06 9.21
N ALA A 841 3.38 -21.78 9.31
CA ALA A 841 4.54 -21.36 10.11
C ALA A 841 4.38 -21.83 11.57
N PRO A 842 5.43 -22.41 12.19
CA PRO A 842 5.31 -23.00 13.52
C PRO A 842 4.87 -21.97 14.57
N ALA A 843 4.01 -22.41 15.48
CA ALA A 843 3.60 -21.61 16.63
C ALA A 843 4.80 -21.39 17.58
N HIS A 844 4.76 -20.30 18.35
CA HIS A 844 5.83 -19.94 19.29
C HIS A 844 6.00 -21.05 20.35
N PRO A 845 7.22 -21.50 20.66
CA PRO A 845 7.44 -22.66 21.56
C PRO A 845 6.83 -22.46 22.97
N ASP A 846 6.76 -21.22 23.46
CA ASP A 846 6.12 -20.86 24.73
C ASP A 846 4.62 -21.23 24.84
N ALA A 847 3.93 -21.48 23.71
CA ALA A 847 2.55 -21.94 23.74
C ALA A 847 2.42 -23.38 24.29
N VAL A 848 3.45 -24.22 24.14
CA VAL A 848 3.45 -25.61 24.60
C VAL A 848 3.63 -25.69 26.12
N GLY A 849 4.44 -24.80 26.70
CA GLY A 849 4.67 -24.75 28.15
C GLY A 849 3.40 -24.46 28.96
N ALA A 850 2.50 -23.60 28.45
CA ALA A 850 1.23 -23.31 29.10
C ALA A 850 0.27 -24.52 29.11
N ALA A 851 0.29 -25.35 28.06
CA ALA A 851 -0.53 -26.56 27.99
C ALA A 851 -0.03 -27.66 28.95
N ALA A 852 1.29 -27.83 29.08
CA ALA A 852 1.89 -28.80 29.99
C ALA A 852 1.58 -28.50 31.48
N VAL A 853 1.56 -27.22 31.87
CA VAL A 853 1.20 -26.78 33.23
C VAL A 853 -0.30 -26.94 33.50
N ALA A 854 -1.16 -26.74 32.50
CA ALA A 854 -2.59 -26.98 32.63
C ALA A 854 -2.91 -28.48 32.83
N ALA A 855 -2.16 -29.38 32.18
CA ALA A 855 -2.35 -30.83 32.33
C ALA A 855 -1.96 -31.33 33.74
N THR A 856 -0.92 -30.75 34.36
CA THR A 856 -0.44 -31.19 35.69
C THR A 856 -1.38 -30.78 36.83
N TYR A 857 -2.15 -29.71 36.68
CA TYR A 857 -3.15 -29.29 37.68
C TYR A 857 -4.48 -30.07 37.63
N SER A 858 -4.69 -30.92 36.61
CA SER A 858 -5.93 -31.71 36.45
C SER A 858 -5.85 -33.14 37.05
N ALA A 859 -4.69 -33.57 37.55
CA ALA A 859 -4.42 -34.96 37.93
C ALA A 859 -4.08 -35.17 39.42
N GLY A 860 -4.30 -34.17 40.27
CA GLY A 860 -3.84 -34.16 41.67
C GLY A 860 -4.95 -33.94 42.71
N GLY A 861 -6.18 -34.39 42.44
CA GLY A 861 -7.36 -34.01 43.22
C GLY A 861 -8.39 -35.13 43.43
N ASP A 862 -7.96 -36.33 43.84
CA ASP A 862 -8.86 -37.38 44.37
C ASP A 862 -8.08 -38.37 45.27
N ALA A 863 -7.76 -37.95 46.51
CA ALA A 863 -7.38 -38.84 47.62
C ALA A 863 -7.47 -38.13 48.98
N ALA A 864 -7.83 -38.90 50.01
CA ALA A 864 -7.72 -38.60 51.46
C ALA A 864 -8.71 -37.60 52.10
N THR A 865 -9.90 -38.09 52.43
CA THR A 865 -10.60 -37.76 53.70
C THR A 865 -11.06 -39.06 54.39
N ALA A 866 -10.25 -39.58 55.32
CA ALA A 866 -10.57 -40.77 56.12
C ALA A 866 -9.76 -40.85 57.42
N SER A 867 -9.92 -39.87 58.32
CA SER A 867 -9.68 -39.94 59.79
C SER A 867 -10.00 -38.59 60.43
#